data_AF-A0A928HJA3-F1
#
_entry.id   AF-A0A928HJA3-F1
#
_cell.length_a   1.000
_cell.length_b   1.000
_cell.length_c   1.000
_cell.angle_alpha   90.00
_cell.angle_beta   90.00
_cell.angle_gamma   90.00
#
_symmetry.space_group_name_H-M   'P 1'
#
loop_
_entity.id
_entity.type
_entity.pdbx_description
1 polymer ?
#
loop_
_entity_poly.entity_id
_entity_poly.type
_entity_poly.pdbx_seq_one_letter_code
_entity_poly.pdbx_strand_id
1 'polypeptide(L)'
;MSAQNKKKSSEISAYEIPSSQDSGQGAQKPDLSAEPGKSVPDENVGKEENWGRSVREIFESISIALVLAFLFRTFLAEMFVIPTGSMAPTLFGQHKDVICPECSAPFQVGVVQGESTDYGLCPNCNALMDFQAEAQKGNPNPNFSGDRILVGKYPYYFSSPKRWDVVVFLFPGGGNTNFIKRCVGLPGETIRIQGGDIYVKPPQTFQPVLNTERKVTSALEVQEDPELKKSYEQKTTESNGELLKRGFRIARKPPEKILATMIPVYENVFQSERLRRVKCPPRWHQINEARINSDSISYSVWKEHGDGREFYFKSEDPGEQTGWLVYQNLVLSQREWQQVELGQTPQPKPRLITDMTAYNSSLSSAYGAQFGEEGGSSAFSIPVPDDLYGRHWVKDLILECTVDVRSKKTGMFRAGLCRGGKIFWCAVNLATGDVTLEIPAIPDFGDDLKKQEEYEKINEKKEKLYFAKARSSMNDTDIYQFRFANVDDQLHVWIDGEVLKFDLPTAYLDLDPLVPTEEDLNCPVQIGCSNCEVNLSNLNLFRDLYYVARGRDNSSMSDFMADNGYGGKQVITPDFDFYSDPQRWSAFREMRAVEFFMLSSGEKQYFMLGDNSTNSADCRCWTYPNYEPRGNSYVLEDYVSESLLVGEAYYVYWPHTWKPFVPNFAKFRKIK
;
A
#
# COMPACT_ATOMS: atom_id res chain seq x y z
N MET A 1 30.52 -49.35 -15.83
CA MET A 1 31.04 -50.16 -14.70
C MET A 1 31.07 -49.23 -13.48
N SER A 2 29.98 -49.12 -12.71
CA SER A 2 29.71 -49.84 -11.44
C SER A 2 30.92 -49.80 -10.48
N ALA A 3 30.85 -49.41 -9.19
CA ALA A 3 29.74 -49.23 -8.26
C ALA A 3 30.19 -48.39 -7.03
N GLN A 4 29.22 -47.75 -6.36
CA GLN A 4 28.91 -47.72 -4.91
C GLN A 4 30.07 -47.78 -3.86
N ASN A 5 30.10 -47.09 -2.70
CA ASN A 5 29.06 -46.48 -1.87
C ASN A 5 29.68 -45.73 -0.66
N LYS A 6 28.82 -44.95 0.03
CA LYS A 6 28.81 -44.55 1.47
C LYS A 6 29.28 -43.14 1.89
N LYS A 7 28.22 -42.36 2.18
CA LYS A 7 28.06 -41.18 3.05
C LYS A 7 28.89 -41.16 4.34
N LYS A 8 29.27 -39.95 4.77
CA LYS A 8 29.11 -39.49 6.16
C LYS A 8 28.94 -37.97 6.23
N SER A 9 27.84 -37.57 6.86
CA SER A 9 27.47 -36.22 7.28
C SER A 9 28.20 -35.83 8.57
N SER A 10 28.41 -34.53 8.78
CA SER A 10 28.81 -33.95 10.07
C SER A 10 27.94 -32.72 10.38
N GLU A 11 26.98 -32.90 11.28
CA GLU A 11 26.28 -31.86 12.03
C GLU A 11 26.93 -31.72 13.42
N ILE A 12 26.97 -30.49 13.93
CA ILE A 12 27.34 -30.07 15.30
C ILE A 12 26.41 -28.88 15.59
N SER A 13 25.75 -28.66 16.73
CA SER A 13 25.43 -29.41 17.94
C SER A 13 24.37 -28.54 18.64
N ALA A 14 23.23 -29.13 19.02
CA ALA A 14 22.30 -28.53 19.97
C ALA A 14 22.58 -29.12 21.36
N TYR A 15 22.63 -28.25 22.36
CA TYR A 15 22.84 -28.59 23.77
C TYR A 15 21.55 -29.14 24.38
N GLU A 16 21.61 -30.38 24.90
CA GLU A 16 20.60 -30.97 25.78
C GLU A 16 21.07 -30.95 27.24
N ILE A 17 20.09 -30.77 28.13
CA ILE A 17 20.19 -30.68 29.59
C ILE A 17 20.34 -32.10 30.18
N PRO A 18 21.31 -32.38 31.06
CA PRO A 18 21.38 -33.67 31.73
C PRO A 18 20.63 -33.67 33.06
N SER A 19 19.77 -34.67 33.20
CA SER A 19 19.29 -35.24 34.45
C SER A 19 20.43 -35.93 35.20
N SER A 20 20.40 -35.90 36.53
CA SER A 20 21.27 -36.75 37.35
C SER A 20 20.51 -37.34 38.54
N GLN A 21 20.50 -38.67 38.57
CA GLN A 21 20.54 -39.49 39.77
C GLN A 21 21.92 -40.18 39.75
N ASP A 22 22.67 -40.20 40.85
CA ASP A 22 22.69 -41.36 41.76
C ASP A 22 23.92 -41.36 42.71
N SER A 23 23.67 -41.84 43.94
CA SER A 23 24.56 -42.57 44.86
C SER A 23 25.90 -42.01 45.43
N GLY A 24 26.03 -42.05 46.77
CA GLY A 24 27.04 -42.96 47.37
C GLY A 24 28.25 -42.44 48.19
N GLN A 25 28.03 -42.15 49.48
CA GLN A 25 28.81 -42.55 50.70
C GLN A 25 30.28 -42.15 51.00
N GLY A 26 30.45 -41.70 52.27
CA GLY A 26 31.63 -41.91 53.16
C GLY A 26 32.23 -40.61 53.75
N ALA A 27 32.54 -40.41 55.03
CA ALA A 27 32.40 -41.14 56.30
C ALA A 27 32.76 -40.19 57.48
N GLN A 28 32.32 -40.55 58.71
CA GLN A 28 32.88 -40.25 60.06
C GLN A 28 31.95 -39.57 61.11
N LYS A 29 31.72 -40.34 62.19
CA LYS A 29 31.18 -40.04 63.55
C LYS A 29 32.36 -39.73 64.52
N PRO A 30 32.23 -39.41 65.83
CA PRO A 30 31.11 -39.58 66.81
C PRO A 30 30.85 -38.28 67.66
N ASP A 31 30.07 -38.13 68.74
CA ASP A 31 29.60 -39.06 69.77
C ASP A 31 28.53 -38.43 70.71
N LEU A 32 27.80 -39.33 71.42
CA LEU A 32 27.15 -39.22 72.75
C LEU A 32 26.01 -38.20 73.04
N SER A 33 24.77 -38.67 73.11
CA SER A 33 24.13 -39.10 74.39
C SER A 33 22.65 -39.50 74.22
N ALA A 34 22.30 -40.61 74.87
CA ALA A 34 21.00 -41.27 75.02
C ALA A 34 20.06 -40.44 75.95
N GLU A 35 18.72 -40.56 76.06
CA GLU A 35 17.65 -41.52 75.70
C GLU A 35 16.29 -40.86 76.17
N PRO A 36 15.11 -41.52 76.24
CA PRO A 36 14.14 -41.89 75.19
C PRO A 36 12.70 -41.36 75.42
N GLY A 37 11.83 -41.47 74.40
CA GLY A 37 10.39 -41.71 74.63
C GLY A 37 9.38 -40.99 73.75
N LYS A 38 8.84 -41.73 72.76
CA LYS A 38 7.44 -41.81 72.26
C LYS A 38 6.67 -40.48 72.07
N SER A 39 6.09 -40.16 70.92
CA SER A 39 5.20 -40.99 70.08
C SER A 39 4.99 -40.32 68.71
N VAL A 40 4.86 -41.13 67.67
CA VAL A 40 4.36 -40.73 66.34
C VAL A 40 2.93 -40.20 66.45
N PRO A 41 2.57 -39.13 65.71
CA PRO A 41 1.27 -39.10 65.05
C PRO A 41 1.37 -38.79 63.55
N ASP A 42 0.72 -39.66 62.78
CA ASP A 42 0.19 -39.57 61.41
C ASP A 42 0.61 -38.41 60.50
N GLU A 43 1.50 -38.73 59.54
CA GLU A 43 1.48 -38.13 58.21
C GLU A 43 0.23 -38.60 57.45
N ASN A 44 -0.93 -37.94 57.64
CA ASN A 44 -2.06 -38.00 56.69
C ASN A 44 -3.15 -36.97 56.99
N VAL A 45 -2.79 -35.73 57.33
CA VAL A 45 -3.74 -34.61 57.37
C VAL A 45 -3.08 -33.40 56.71
N GLY A 46 -3.47 -33.07 55.47
CA GLY A 46 -3.02 -31.83 54.82
C GLY A 46 -2.91 -31.83 53.29
N LYS A 47 -3.05 -32.98 52.60
CA LYS A 47 -3.04 -32.99 51.12
C LYS A 47 -4.39 -32.65 50.47
N GLU A 48 -5.51 -32.90 51.14
CA GLU A 48 -6.83 -32.59 50.57
C GLU A 48 -7.24 -31.11 50.73
N GLU A 49 -6.79 -30.41 51.78
CA GLU A 49 -7.15 -28.99 52.02
C GLU A 49 -6.50 -28.01 51.03
N ASN A 50 -5.31 -28.31 50.51
CA ASN A 50 -4.60 -27.43 49.57
C ASN A 50 -5.10 -27.57 48.12
N TRP A 51 -5.62 -28.73 47.73
CA TRP A 51 -6.18 -28.92 46.39
C TRP A 51 -7.48 -28.13 46.21
N GLY A 52 -8.37 -28.14 47.20
CA GLY A 52 -9.63 -27.41 47.16
C GLY A 52 -9.45 -25.88 47.10
N ARG A 53 -8.46 -25.33 47.81
CA ARG A 53 -8.13 -23.90 47.74
C ARG A 53 -7.51 -23.53 46.39
N SER A 54 -6.56 -24.32 45.89
CA SER A 54 -5.91 -24.05 44.60
C SER A 54 -6.89 -24.17 43.43
N VAL A 55 -7.80 -25.15 43.45
CA VAL A 55 -8.88 -25.28 42.45
C VAL A 55 -9.83 -24.08 42.54
N ARG A 56 -10.20 -23.62 43.75
CA ARG A 56 -11.02 -22.43 43.93
C ARG A 56 -10.35 -21.16 43.38
N GLU A 57 -9.06 -20.96 43.63
CA GLU A 57 -8.29 -19.82 43.09
C GLU A 57 -8.24 -19.84 41.56
N ILE A 58 -8.08 -21.02 40.95
CA ILE A 58 -8.15 -21.20 39.49
C ILE A 58 -9.55 -20.83 38.98
N PHE A 59 -10.62 -21.31 39.62
CA PHE A 59 -11.99 -20.99 39.22
C PHE A 59 -12.34 -19.51 39.41
N GLU A 60 -11.92 -18.88 40.50
CA GLU A 60 -12.10 -17.44 40.75
C GLU A 60 -11.36 -16.63 39.69
N SER A 61 -10.11 -16.99 39.38
CA SER A 61 -9.30 -16.30 38.35
C SER A 61 -9.91 -16.43 36.95
N ILE A 62 -10.35 -17.64 36.56
CA ILE A 62 -11.01 -17.87 35.27
C ILE A 62 -12.33 -17.09 35.21
N SER A 63 -13.10 -17.08 36.29
CA SER A 63 -14.39 -16.38 36.36
C SER A 63 -14.20 -14.86 36.23
N ILE A 64 -13.22 -14.28 36.94
CA ILE A 64 -12.85 -12.87 36.80
C ILE A 64 -12.40 -12.57 35.37
N ALA A 65 -11.56 -13.42 34.77
CA ALA A 65 -11.10 -13.26 33.39
C ALA A 65 -12.28 -13.29 32.39
N LEU A 66 -13.23 -14.20 32.55
CA LEU A 66 -14.41 -14.29 31.69
C LEU A 66 -15.34 -13.08 31.85
N VAL A 67 -15.57 -12.62 33.09
CA VAL A 67 -16.37 -11.41 33.36
C VAL A 67 -15.68 -10.18 32.75
N LEU A 68 -14.38 -10.01 32.95
CA LEU A 68 -13.62 -8.91 32.35
C LEU A 68 -13.62 -8.98 30.83
N ALA A 69 -13.46 -10.17 30.24
CA ALA A 69 -13.54 -10.35 28.80
C ALA A 69 -14.94 -10.00 28.25
N PHE A 70 -16.01 -10.37 28.98
CA PHE A 70 -17.37 -10.02 28.61
C PHE A 70 -17.65 -8.52 28.74
N LEU A 71 -17.18 -7.89 29.82
CA LEU A 71 -17.28 -6.44 30.01
C LEU A 71 -16.49 -5.69 28.93
N PHE A 72 -15.27 -6.13 28.65
CA PHE A 72 -14.44 -5.59 27.58
C PHE A 72 -15.14 -5.71 26.21
N ARG A 73 -15.71 -6.88 25.90
CA ARG A 73 -16.42 -7.10 24.64
C ARG A 73 -17.73 -6.31 24.53
N THR A 74 -18.42 -6.15 25.66
CA THR A 74 -19.71 -5.43 25.69
C THR A 74 -19.49 -3.93 25.58
N PHE A 75 -18.50 -3.38 26.30
CA PHE A 75 -18.35 -1.95 26.54
C PHE A 75 -17.09 -1.30 25.98
N LEU A 76 -16.12 -2.02 25.43
CA LEU A 76 -14.89 -1.41 24.94
C LEU A 76 -14.67 -1.69 23.46
N ALA A 77 -14.69 -2.96 23.06
CA ALA A 77 -14.33 -3.34 21.70
C ALA A 77 -15.16 -4.49 21.12
N GLU A 78 -15.39 -4.41 19.82
CA GLU A 78 -16.02 -5.46 19.01
C GLU A 78 -15.01 -6.11 18.07
N MET A 79 -15.23 -7.39 17.78
CA MET A 79 -14.40 -8.16 16.88
C MET A 79 -15.16 -8.44 15.60
N PHE A 80 -14.59 -8.09 14.45
CA PHE A 80 -15.17 -8.36 13.14
C PHE A 80 -14.23 -9.20 12.26
N VAL A 81 -14.82 -9.99 11.37
CA VAL A 81 -14.12 -10.64 10.26
C VAL A 81 -14.42 -9.83 9.01
N ILE A 82 -13.38 -9.47 8.24
CA ILE A 82 -13.54 -8.73 6.99
C ILE A 82 -13.86 -9.72 5.86
N PRO A 83 -15.06 -9.68 5.26
CA PRO A 83 -15.43 -10.67 4.25
C PRO A 83 -15.03 -10.26 2.83
N THR A 84 -14.81 -8.96 2.55
CA THR A 84 -14.60 -8.41 1.21
C THR A 84 -13.27 -7.68 1.07
N GLY A 85 -12.76 -7.60 -0.16
CA GLY A 85 -11.47 -6.99 -0.48
C GLY A 85 -11.46 -5.47 -0.63
N SER A 86 -12.51 -4.78 -0.17
CA SER A 86 -12.70 -3.35 -0.49
C SER A 86 -11.70 -2.41 0.19
N MET A 87 -11.03 -2.89 1.23
CA MET A 87 -9.95 -2.19 1.94
C MET A 87 -8.58 -2.81 1.63
N ALA A 88 -8.48 -3.74 0.67
CA ALA A 88 -7.19 -4.33 0.31
C ALA A 88 -6.29 -3.26 -0.36
N PRO A 89 -4.97 -3.27 -0.11
CA PRO A 89 -4.25 -4.23 0.72
C PRO A 89 -4.22 -3.88 2.22
N THR A 90 -4.73 -2.72 2.65
CA THR A 90 -4.74 -2.31 4.07
C THR A 90 -5.39 -3.36 4.98
N LEU A 91 -6.56 -3.87 4.57
CA LEU A 91 -7.28 -4.97 5.21
C LEU A 91 -7.74 -5.96 4.14
N PHE A 92 -7.38 -7.22 4.32
CA PHE A 92 -7.72 -8.26 3.36
C PHE A 92 -9.08 -8.89 3.68
N GLY A 93 -9.94 -9.00 2.68
CA GLY A 93 -11.14 -9.84 2.74
C GLY A 93 -10.79 -11.31 2.54
N GLN A 94 -11.70 -12.11 1.99
CA GLN A 94 -11.35 -13.49 1.62
C GLN A 94 -10.22 -13.51 0.59
N HIS A 95 -9.15 -14.25 0.88
CA HIS A 95 -7.93 -14.23 0.09
C HIS A 95 -7.12 -15.52 0.20
N LYS A 96 -6.16 -15.68 -0.72
CA LYS A 96 -5.05 -16.61 -0.62
C LYS A 96 -3.78 -15.87 -0.24
N ASP A 97 -2.98 -16.42 0.66
CA ASP A 97 -1.57 -16.04 0.75
C ASP A 97 -0.78 -16.84 -0.29
N VAL A 98 -0.04 -16.15 -1.14
CA VAL A 98 0.70 -16.73 -2.25
C VAL A 98 2.18 -16.38 -2.09
N ILE A 99 3.04 -17.36 -2.33
CA ILE A 99 4.46 -17.13 -2.59
C ILE A 99 4.67 -17.46 -4.07
N CYS A 100 5.13 -16.47 -4.85
CA CYS A 100 5.37 -16.68 -6.27
C CYS A 100 6.50 -17.72 -6.46
N PRO A 101 6.31 -18.84 -7.18
CA PRO A 101 7.36 -19.82 -7.44
C PRO A 101 8.42 -19.28 -8.42
N GLU A 102 8.08 -18.25 -9.21
CA GLU A 102 9.01 -17.65 -10.15
C GLU A 102 10.00 -16.73 -9.44
N CYS A 103 9.52 -15.85 -8.56
CA CYS A 103 10.33 -14.78 -7.99
C CYS A 103 10.38 -14.76 -6.45
N SER A 104 9.65 -15.66 -5.79
CA SER A 104 9.51 -15.78 -4.33
C SER A 104 8.85 -14.60 -3.62
N ALA A 105 8.31 -13.61 -4.35
CA ALA A 105 7.55 -12.52 -3.75
C ALA A 105 6.29 -13.04 -3.03
N PRO A 106 6.04 -12.66 -1.77
CA PRO A 106 4.79 -12.92 -1.09
C PRO A 106 3.72 -11.89 -1.48
N PHE A 107 2.48 -12.33 -1.72
CA PHE A 107 1.36 -11.43 -2.03
C PHE A 107 0.01 -12.08 -1.74
N GLN A 108 -1.05 -11.28 -1.73
CA GLN A 108 -2.42 -11.74 -1.53
C GLN A 108 -3.23 -11.63 -2.81
N VAL A 109 -4.01 -12.68 -3.10
CA VAL A 109 -4.99 -12.71 -4.19
C VAL A 109 -6.38 -12.90 -3.59
N GLY A 110 -7.34 -12.08 -4.01
CA GLY A 110 -8.72 -12.17 -3.53
C GLY A 110 -9.37 -13.49 -3.93
N VAL A 111 -10.27 -13.98 -3.09
CA VAL A 111 -11.09 -15.17 -3.39
C VAL A 111 -12.51 -14.73 -3.71
N VAL A 112 -13.02 -15.20 -4.84
CA VAL A 112 -14.40 -14.95 -5.26
C VAL A 112 -15.33 -15.89 -4.49
N GLN A 113 -16.32 -15.34 -3.79
CA GLN A 113 -17.24 -16.14 -2.98
C GLN A 113 -18.06 -17.10 -3.85
N GLY A 114 -18.02 -18.40 -3.51
CA GLY A 114 -18.79 -19.42 -4.21
C GLY A 114 -18.16 -19.90 -5.53
N GLU A 115 -17.02 -19.35 -5.94
CA GLU A 115 -16.28 -19.75 -7.13
C GLU A 115 -14.89 -20.27 -6.77
N SER A 116 -14.29 -21.07 -7.66
CA SER A 116 -12.89 -21.44 -7.53
C SER A 116 -12.01 -20.30 -8.00
N THR A 117 -11.09 -19.86 -7.13
CA THR A 117 -9.99 -18.96 -7.52
C THR A 117 -8.78 -19.82 -7.84
N ASP A 118 -8.52 -19.97 -9.14
CA ASP A 118 -7.53 -20.90 -9.66
C ASP A 118 -6.29 -20.18 -10.18
N TYR A 119 -6.42 -18.91 -10.58
CA TYR A 119 -5.26 -18.13 -11.02
C TYR A 119 -5.14 -16.77 -10.36
N GLY A 120 -3.94 -16.20 -10.43
CA GLY A 120 -3.62 -14.83 -9.99
C GLY A 120 -2.30 -14.34 -10.57
N LEU A 121 -2.11 -13.02 -10.66
CA LEU A 121 -0.88 -12.40 -11.15
C LEU A 121 0.04 -12.01 -10.00
N CYS A 122 1.32 -12.35 -10.10
CA CYS A 122 2.33 -11.83 -9.19
C CYS A 122 2.55 -10.32 -9.44
N PRO A 123 2.44 -9.43 -8.43
CA PRO A 123 2.63 -7.99 -8.65
C PRO A 123 4.08 -7.63 -9.02
N ASN A 124 5.06 -8.46 -8.63
CA ASN A 124 6.46 -8.17 -8.85
C ASN A 124 6.94 -8.60 -10.26
N CYS A 125 6.75 -9.87 -10.61
CA CYS A 125 7.22 -10.42 -11.89
C CYS A 125 6.13 -10.63 -12.94
N ASN A 126 4.86 -10.43 -12.59
CA ASN A 126 3.69 -10.58 -13.47
C ASN A 126 3.45 -11.99 -14.03
N ALA A 127 4.09 -13.00 -13.44
CA ALA A 127 3.80 -14.39 -13.75
C ALA A 127 2.36 -14.74 -13.36
N LEU A 128 1.63 -15.40 -14.27
CA LEU A 128 0.34 -15.99 -13.97
C LEU A 128 0.53 -17.28 -13.18
N MET A 129 -0.10 -17.32 -12.02
CA MET A 129 -0.10 -18.43 -11.09
C MET A 129 -1.24 -19.38 -11.39
N ASP A 130 -0.97 -20.69 -11.42
CA ASP A 130 -2.02 -21.72 -11.36
C ASP A 130 -1.98 -22.36 -9.96
N PHE A 131 -2.95 -21.98 -9.12
CA PHE A 131 -3.02 -22.43 -7.74
C PHE A 131 -3.35 -23.91 -7.60
N GLN A 132 -4.01 -24.54 -8.59
CA GLN A 132 -4.25 -25.97 -8.58
C GLN A 132 -2.97 -26.75 -8.87
N ALA A 133 -2.24 -26.33 -9.92
CA ALA A 133 -0.94 -26.91 -10.24
C ALA A 133 0.07 -26.72 -9.10
N GLU A 134 0.10 -25.55 -8.47
CA GLU A 134 0.97 -25.31 -7.31
C GLU A 134 0.58 -26.15 -6.09
N ALA A 135 -0.72 -26.36 -5.84
CA ALA A 135 -1.16 -27.24 -4.76
C ALA A 135 -0.69 -28.70 -4.97
N GLN A 136 -0.70 -29.18 -6.21
CA GLN A 136 -0.17 -30.52 -6.56
C GLN A 136 1.34 -30.63 -6.34
N LYS A 137 2.09 -29.52 -6.47
CA LYS A 137 3.53 -29.44 -6.17
C LYS A 137 3.84 -29.29 -4.69
N GLY A 138 2.82 -29.28 -3.81
CA GLY A 138 2.99 -29.12 -2.37
C GLY A 138 2.88 -27.68 -1.86
N ASN A 139 2.46 -26.73 -2.72
CA ASN A 139 2.22 -25.33 -2.37
C ASN A 139 0.71 -25.05 -2.36
N PRO A 140 -0.03 -25.40 -1.30
CA PRO A 140 -1.49 -25.39 -1.31
C PRO A 140 -2.13 -24.00 -1.38
N ASN A 141 -1.35 -22.91 -1.21
CA ASN A 141 -1.81 -21.51 -1.22
C ASN A 141 -3.12 -21.34 -0.43
N PRO A 142 -3.05 -21.40 0.92
CA PRO A 142 -4.20 -21.57 1.79
C PRO A 142 -5.22 -20.44 1.62
N ASN A 143 -6.51 -20.81 1.66
CA ASN A 143 -7.62 -19.87 1.66
C ASN A 143 -7.88 -19.32 3.06
N PHE A 144 -8.16 -18.02 3.11
CA PHE A 144 -8.47 -17.30 4.33
C PHE A 144 -9.83 -16.62 4.23
N SER A 145 -10.54 -16.57 5.36
CA SER A 145 -11.85 -15.92 5.45
C SER A 145 -11.79 -14.39 5.55
N GLY A 146 -10.57 -13.82 5.54
CA GLY A 146 -10.28 -12.39 5.69
C GLY A 146 -9.97 -11.90 7.10
N ASP A 147 -9.29 -10.77 7.18
CA ASP A 147 -8.64 -10.25 8.38
C ASP A 147 -9.62 -10.12 9.56
N ARG A 148 -9.09 -10.31 10.77
CA ARG A 148 -9.85 -10.16 12.01
C ARG A 148 -9.46 -8.87 12.68
N ILE A 149 -10.41 -7.95 12.81
CA ILE A 149 -10.17 -6.61 13.32
C ILE A 149 -10.83 -6.39 14.68
N LEU A 150 -10.19 -5.55 15.49
CA LEU A 150 -10.71 -5.05 16.75
C LEU A 150 -11.13 -3.59 16.58
N VAL A 151 -12.39 -3.31 16.89
CA VAL A 151 -13.03 -2.00 16.71
C VAL A 151 -13.43 -1.44 18.06
N GLY A 152 -13.01 -0.22 18.39
CA GLY A 152 -13.49 0.45 19.61
C GLY A 152 -14.86 1.07 19.39
N LYS A 153 -15.80 0.82 20.30
CA LYS A 153 -17.22 1.22 20.15
C LYS A 153 -17.50 2.68 20.51
N TYR A 154 -16.71 3.24 21.42
CA TYR A 154 -16.99 4.56 21.99
C TYR A 154 -16.10 5.73 21.55
N PRO A 155 -15.07 5.60 20.67
CA PRO A 155 -14.21 6.74 20.36
C PRO A 155 -15.00 7.90 19.75
N TYR A 156 -16.05 7.59 18.97
CA TYR A 156 -16.85 8.60 18.29
C TYR A 156 -18.00 9.20 19.11
N TYR A 157 -18.19 8.76 20.36
CA TYR A 157 -19.04 9.47 21.32
C TYR A 157 -18.31 10.66 21.94
N PHE A 158 -16.98 10.64 21.95
CA PHE A 158 -16.14 11.66 22.60
C PHE A 158 -15.33 12.50 21.61
N SER A 159 -15.19 12.04 20.36
CA SER A 159 -14.45 12.72 19.29
C SER A 159 -15.11 12.48 17.95
N SER A 160 -14.83 13.28 16.93
CA SER A 160 -15.29 12.99 15.56
C SER A 160 -14.19 12.25 14.78
N PRO A 161 -14.57 11.39 13.80
CA PRO A 161 -13.61 10.81 12.86
C PRO A 161 -12.72 11.88 12.24
N LYS A 162 -11.43 11.57 12.15
CA LYS A 162 -10.47 12.40 11.43
C LYS A 162 -10.31 11.86 10.03
N ARG A 163 -9.87 12.75 9.14
CA ARG A 163 -9.49 12.33 7.79
C ARG A 163 -8.42 11.24 7.88
N TRP A 164 -8.56 10.22 7.06
CA TRP A 164 -7.75 9.02 6.98
C TRP A 164 -7.96 7.98 8.08
N ASP A 165 -8.91 8.17 9.01
CA ASP A 165 -9.26 7.13 9.98
C ASP A 165 -9.99 5.97 9.29
N VAL A 166 -9.77 4.74 9.77
CA VAL A 166 -10.48 3.56 9.30
C VAL A 166 -11.69 3.32 10.19
N VAL A 167 -12.86 3.54 9.63
CA VAL A 167 -14.13 3.66 10.34
C VAL A 167 -15.03 2.49 9.99
N VAL A 168 -15.64 1.89 11.02
CA VAL A 168 -16.73 0.92 10.88
C VAL A 168 -18.06 1.63 11.09
N PHE A 169 -19.01 1.38 10.21
CA PHE A 169 -20.33 2.01 10.22
C PHE A 169 -21.38 1.07 9.63
N LEU A 170 -22.65 1.33 9.93
CA LEU A 170 -23.79 0.63 9.35
C LEU A 170 -24.05 1.13 7.93
N PHE A 171 -24.32 0.22 7.01
CA PHE A 171 -24.67 0.56 5.64
C PHE A 171 -25.88 1.52 5.58
N PRO A 172 -25.78 2.69 4.91
CA PRO A 172 -26.87 3.66 4.87
C PRO A 172 -28.18 3.16 4.24
N GLY A 173 -28.11 2.13 3.40
CA GLY A 173 -29.28 1.55 2.71
C GLY A 173 -30.20 0.69 3.56
N GLY A 174 -29.98 0.66 4.87
CA GLY A 174 -30.75 -0.16 5.80
C GLY A 174 -30.18 -1.56 6.01
N GLY A 175 -30.65 -2.20 7.09
CA GLY A 175 -30.15 -3.49 7.58
C GLY A 175 -29.06 -3.37 8.64
N ASN A 176 -28.60 -4.51 9.15
CA ASN A 176 -27.56 -4.61 10.18
C ASN A 176 -26.18 -4.98 9.58
N THR A 177 -25.89 -4.49 8.38
CA THR A 177 -24.63 -4.79 7.68
C THR A 177 -23.58 -3.75 8.02
N ASN A 178 -22.47 -4.18 8.61
CA ASN A 178 -21.34 -3.31 8.90
C ASN A 178 -20.42 -3.19 7.68
N PHE A 179 -20.00 -1.96 7.39
CA PHE A 179 -19.00 -1.61 6.39
C PHE A 179 -17.77 -1.05 7.09
N ILE A 180 -16.62 -1.19 6.45
CA ILE A 180 -15.36 -0.60 6.90
C ILE A 180 -14.74 0.17 5.74
N LYS A 181 -14.40 1.43 5.97
CA LYS A 181 -13.84 2.34 4.97
C LYS A 181 -12.92 3.34 5.62
N ARG A 182 -12.16 4.07 4.81
CA ARG A 182 -11.39 5.23 5.22
C ARG A 182 -12.25 6.49 5.16
N CYS A 183 -12.24 7.27 6.24
CA CYS A 183 -12.88 8.58 6.29
C CYS A 183 -12.09 9.57 5.45
N VAL A 184 -12.63 9.97 4.31
CA VAL A 184 -11.96 10.83 3.33
C VAL A 184 -12.51 12.25 3.34
N GLY A 185 -13.80 12.45 3.61
CA GLY A 185 -14.41 13.77 3.68
C GLY A 185 -15.07 14.04 5.02
N LEU A 186 -14.98 15.29 5.48
CA LEU A 186 -15.50 15.73 6.77
C LEU A 186 -16.77 16.59 6.61
N PRO A 187 -17.54 16.79 7.69
CA PRO A 187 -18.79 17.54 7.64
C PRO A 187 -18.62 18.96 7.09
N GLY A 188 -19.51 19.35 6.17
CA GLY A 188 -19.49 20.66 5.51
C GLY A 188 -18.50 20.80 4.35
N GLU A 189 -17.63 19.83 4.09
CA GLU A 189 -16.65 19.90 3.00
C GLU A 189 -17.26 19.59 1.64
N THR A 190 -16.64 20.12 0.58
CA THR A 190 -16.80 19.57 -0.78
C THR A 190 -15.58 18.73 -1.11
N ILE A 191 -15.81 17.47 -1.49
CA ILE A 191 -14.77 16.53 -1.88
C ILE A 191 -14.77 16.45 -3.40
N ARG A 192 -13.59 16.51 -4.02
CA ARG A 192 -13.40 16.25 -5.44
C ARG A 192 -12.42 15.10 -5.63
N ILE A 193 -12.74 14.17 -6.52
CA ILE A 193 -11.82 13.11 -6.95
C ILE A 193 -11.45 13.38 -8.41
N GLN A 194 -10.15 13.40 -8.69
CA GLN A 194 -9.64 13.65 -10.04
C GLN A 194 -8.23 13.09 -10.19
N GLY A 195 -8.00 12.32 -11.27
CA GLY A 195 -6.67 11.85 -11.64
C GLY A 195 -5.98 11.02 -10.55
N GLY A 196 -6.75 10.28 -9.75
CA GLY A 196 -6.29 9.49 -8.62
C GLY A 196 -6.26 10.19 -7.27
N ASP A 197 -6.28 11.54 -7.25
CA ASP A 197 -6.15 12.31 -6.01
C ASP A 197 -7.51 12.73 -5.46
N ILE A 198 -7.49 13.06 -4.17
CA ILE A 198 -8.61 13.67 -3.47
C ILE A 198 -8.28 15.13 -3.19
N TYR A 199 -9.19 16.02 -3.54
CA TYR A 199 -9.16 17.42 -3.19
C TYR A 199 -10.33 17.75 -2.26
N VAL A 200 -10.08 18.62 -1.30
CA VAL A 200 -11.07 19.11 -0.35
C VAL A 200 -11.19 20.61 -0.47
N LYS A 201 -12.42 21.09 -0.42
CA LYS A 201 -12.74 22.49 -0.22
C LYS A 201 -13.39 22.62 1.15
N PRO A 202 -12.86 23.47 2.04
CA PRO A 202 -13.38 23.60 3.39
C PRO A 202 -14.83 24.13 3.37
N PRO A 203 -15.57 23.94 4.46
CA PRO A 203 -16.92 24.48 4.56
C PRO A 203 -16.88 25.99 4.36
N GLN A 204 -17.48 26.46 3.27
CA GLN A 204 -17.89 27.86 3.21
C GLN A 204 -19.05 28.02 4.20
N THR A 205 -19.25 29.21 4.76
CA THR A 205 -20.54 29.56 5.38
C THR A 205 -21.62 29.50 4.30
N PHE A 206 -22.05 28.28 3.99
CA PHE A 206 -23.23 28.03 3.20
C PHE A 206 -24.36 28.43 4.13
N GLN A 207 -24.90 29.63 3.94
CA GLN A 207 -26.25 29.91 4.39
C GLN A 207 -27.12 29.06 3.47
N PRO A 208 -27.68 27.93 3.93
CA PRO A 208 -28.72 27.30 3.13
C PRO A 208 -29.76 28.40 2.88
N VAL A 209 -30.12 28.62 1.62
CA VAL A 209 -31.38 29.28 1.34
C VAL A 209 -32.43 28.27 1.81
N LEU A 210 -32.70 28.29 3.12
CA LEU A 210 -33.87 27.68 3.70
C LEU A 210 -35.02 28.43 3.06
N ASN A 211 -35.56 27.89 1.97
CA ASN A 211 -36.93 28.17 1.60
C ASN A 211 -37.77 27.54 2.72
N THR A 212 -37.91 28.30 3.79
CA THR A 212 -38.83 28.04 4.89
C THR A 212 -40.22 28.00 4.29
N GLU A 213 -40.68 26.79 3.98
CA GLU A 213 -42.07 26.33 3.98
C GLU A 213 -42.24 25.06 3.12
N ARG A 214 -41.65 23.93 3.53
CA ARG A 214 -42.25 22.63 3.20
C ARG A 214 -42.19 21.70 4.40
N LYS A 215 -43.37 21.49 4.99
CA LYS A 215 -43.64 20.45 5.98
C LYS A 215 -43.14 19.11 5.43
N VAL A 216 -42.33 18.43 6.22
CA VAL A 216 -41.98 17.02 6.02
C VAL A 216 -43.27 16.21 6.12
N THR A 217 -43.76 15.75 4.98
CA THR A 217 -44.77 14.69 4.92
C THR A 217 -44.15 13.47 4.24
N SER A 218 -44.35 12.33 4.90
CA SER A 218 -44.02 10.98 4.46
C SER A 218 -44.26 10.74 2.97
N ALA A 219 -43.34 9.98 2.35
CA ALA A 219 -43.28 9.60 0.94
C ALA A 219 -42.99 10.78 -0.01
N LEU A 220 -41.70 11.13 -0.14
CA LEU A 220 -41.23 12.06 -1.16
C LEU A 220 -41.08 11.34 -2.50
N GLU A 221 -42.00 11.60 -3.42
CA GLU A 221 -41.64 11.72 -4.83
C GLU A 221 -40.53 12.80 -4.91
N VAL A 222 -39.31 12.37 -5.18
CA VAL A 222 -38.17 13.27 -5.40
C VAL A 222 -38.39 13.95 -6.74
N GLN A 223 -39.06 15.11 -6.74
CA GLN A 223 -38.90 16.07 -7.82
C GLN A 223 -37.46 16.58 -7.74
N GLU A 224 -36.63 16.12 -8.67
CA GLU A 224 -35.22 16.50 -8.81
C GLU A 224 -35.06 18.02 -8.82
N ASP A 225 -34.34 18.57 -7.84
CA ASP A 225 -33.93 19.96 -7.85
C ASP A 225 -32.91 20.18 -8.99
N PRO A 226 -33.23 21.02 -10.00
CA PRO A 226 -32.33 21.33 -11.12
C PRO A 226 -30.98 21.93 -10.68
N GLU A 227 -30.93 22.59 -9.52
CA GLU A 227 -29.68 23.15 -8.95
C GLU A 227 -28.78 22.05 -8.39
N LEU A 228 -29.33 21.06 -7.68
CA LEU A 228 -28.59 19.85 -7.29
C LEU A 228 -28.13 19.07 -8.52
N LYS A 229 -28.94 18.99 -9.59
CA LYS A 229 -28.53 18.32 -10.83
C LYS A 229 -27.32 19.00 -11.51
N LYS A 230 -27.22 20.33 -11.43
CA LYS A 230 -26.06 21.11 -11.88
C LYS A 230 -24.83 20.97 -11.00
N SER A 231 -24.98 20.75 -9.68
CA SER A 231 -23.82 20.57 -8.80
C SER A 231 -23.06 19.27 -9.04
N TYR A 232 -23.73 18.25 -9.61
CA TYR A 232 -23.20 16.91 -9.86
C TYR A 232 -22.82 16.63 -11.34
N GLU A 233 -22.69 17.66 -12.19
CA GLU A 233 -22.19 17.45 -13.56
C GLU A 233 -20.85 16.72 -13.52
N GLN A 234 -20.70 15.63 -14.29
CA GLN A 234 -19.40 15.02 -14.55
C GLN A 234 -18.48 16.11 -15.12
N LYS A 235 -17.51 16.56 -14.33
CA LYS A 235 -16.52 17.53 -14.77
C LYS A 235 -15.39 16.80 -15.45
N THR A 236 -14.80 17.42 -16.45
CA THR A 236 -13.49 16.99 -16.95
C THR A 236 -12.42 17.42 -15.96
N THR A 237 -11.25 16.77 -16.04
CA THR A 237 -10.05 17.19 -15.31
C THR A 237 -9.81 18.69 -15.45
N GLU A 238 -9.68 19.36 -14.31
CA GLU A 238 -9.26 20.76 -14.20
C GLU A 238 -7.77 20.81 -13.87
N SER A 239 -7.07 21.85 -14.31
CA SER A 239 -5.71 22.08 -13.82
C SER A 239 -5.73 22.34 -12.31
N ASN A 240 -4.66 21.97 -11.62
CA ASN A 240 -4.50 22.29 -10.20
C ASN A 240 -4.62 23.80 -9.92
N GLY A 241 -4.18 24.66 -10.85
CA GLY A 241 -4.39 26.10 -10.74
C GLY A 241 -5.85 26.53 -10.76
N GLU A 242 -6.73 25.84 -11.49
CA GLU A 242 -8.18 26.10 -11.48
C GLU A 242 -8.83 25.59 -10.19
N LEU A 243 -8.42 24.41 -9.71
CA LEU A 243 -8.87 23.87 -8.43
C LEU A 243 -8.56 24.82 -7.28
N LEU A 244 -7.33 25.34 -7.23
CA LEU A 244 -6.90 26.31 -6.22
C LEU A 244 -7.75 27.59 -6.24
N LYS A 245 -8.04 28.13 -7.43
CA LYS A 245 -8.92 29.31 -7.62
C LYS A 245 -10.34 29.06 -7.12
N ARG A 246 -10.83 27.81 -7.26
CA ARG A 246 -12.15 27.39 -6.76
C ARG A 246 -12.16 27.10 -5.25
N GLY A 247 -11.00 27.17 -4.59
CA GLY A 247 -10.83 26.94 -3.16
C GLY A 247 -10.57 25.49 -2.76
N PHE A 248 -10.30 24.60 -3.73
CA PHE A 248 -9.88 23.24 -3.44
C PHE A 248 -8.39 23.18 -3.06
N ARG A 249 -8.05 22.24 -2.20
CA ARG A 249 -6.69 21.86 -1.81
C ARG A 249 -6.58 20.35 -1.83
N ILE A 250 -5.44 19.81 -2.20
CA ILE A 250 -5.23 18.36 -2.13
C ILE A 250 -5.33 17.88 -0.67
N ALA A 251 -6.03 16.77 -0.46
CA ALA A 251 -6.12 16.12 0.82
C ALA A 251 -4.86 15.29 1.02
N ARG A 252 -3.88 15.83 1.74
CA ARG A 252 -2.59 15.15 1.96
C ARG A 252 -2.67 14.09 3.05
N LYS A 253 -2.07 12.93 2.80
CA LYS A 253 -1.86 11.90 3.83
C LYS A 253 -0.68 12.30 4.71
N PRO A 254 -0.81 12.22 6.05
CA PRO A 254 0.36 12.39 6.92
C PRO A 254 1.33 11.20 6.75
N PRO A 255 2.62 11.36 7.10
CA PRO A 255 3.67 10.36 6.84
C PRO A 255 3.33 8.94 7.27
N GLU A 256 2.73 8.77 8.44
CA GLU A 256 2.36 7.47 8.98
C GLU A 256 1.23 6.78 8.23
N LYS A 257 0.36 7.56 7.56
CA LYS A 257 -0.72 7.03 6.71
C LYS A 257 -0.17 6.66 5.34
N ILE A 258 0.76 7.44 4.77
CA ILE A 258 1.48 7.08 3.54
C ILE A 258 2.14 5.71 3.69
N LEU A 259 2.90 5.49 4.77
CA LEU A 259 3.54 4.19 5.04
C LEU A 259 2.54 3.03 5.22
N ALA A 260 1.31 3.33 5.63
CA ALA A 260 0.27 2.33 5.84
C ALA A 260 -0.48 1.96 4.56
N THR A 261 -0.47 2.84 3.56
CA THR A 261 -1.23 2.70 2.31
C THR A 261 -0.35 2.49 1.07
N MET A 262 0.98 2.50 1.22
CA MET A 262 1.89 2.23 0.11
C MET A 262 1.68 0.84 -0.48
N ILE A 263 1.63 0.75 -1.82
CA ILE A 263 1.45 -0.50 -2.55
C ILE A 263 2.73 -0.84 -3.33
N PRO A 264 3.27 -2.07 -3.23
CA PRO A 264 4.46 -2.48 -3.96
C PRO A 264 4.26 -2.39 -5.48
N VAL A 265 5.24 -1.81 -6.17
CA VAL A 265 5.38 -1.81 -7.64
C VAL A 265 6.44 -2.83 -8.04
N TYR A 266 7.60 -2.76 -7.40
CA TYR A 266 8.71 -3.67 -7.64
C TYR A 266 9.66 -3.72 -6.45
N GLU A 267 10.00 -4.93 -6.02
CA GLU A 267 10.95 -5.19 -4.95
C GLU A 267 12.12 -5.99 -5.52
N ASN A 268 13.30 -5.36 -5.58
CA ASN A 268 14.46 -5.92 -6.27
C ASN A 268 15.00 -7.20 -5.62
N VAL A 269 14.66 -7.45 -4.35
CA VAL A 269 15.03 -8.68 -3.65
C VAL A 269 14.34 -9.91 -4.25
N PHE A 270 13.15 -9.75 -4.82
CA PHE A 270 12.34 -10.84 -5.39
C PHE A 270 12.52 -10.97 -6.90
N GLN A 271 13.75 -11.23 -7.36
CA GLN A 271 14.00 -11.49 -8.78
C GLN A 271 13.79 -12.96 -9.17
N SER A 272 13.20 -13.19 -10.34
CA SER A 272 13.04 -14.54 -10.89
C SER A 272 14.36 -15.09 -11.42
N GLU A 273 14.76 -16.27 -10.92
CA GLU A 273 15.88 -17.04 -11.46
C GLU A 273 15.68 -17.36 -12.95
N ARG A 274 14.46 -17.70 -13.34
CA ARG A 274 14.13 -18.06 -14.73
C ARG A 274 14.32 -16.86 -15.67
N LEU A 275 13.83 -15.68 -15.27
CA LEU A 275 14.04 -14.44 -16.03
C LEU A 275 15.54 -14.09 -16.16
N ARG A 276 16.32 -14.28 -15.09
CA ARG A 276 17.78 -14.08 -15.14
C ARG A 276 18.48 -15.05 -16.09
N ARG A 277 18.12 -16.34 -16.07
CA ARG A 277 18.71 -17.36 -16.97
C ARG A 277 18.49 -17.06 -18.44
N VAL A 278 17.29 -16.58 -18.80
CA VAL A 278 16.99 -16.18 -20.19
C VAL A 278 17.45 -14.76 -20.51
N LYS A 279 18.16 -14.09 -19.59
CA LYS A 279 18.70 -12.72 -19.75
C LYS A 279 17.62 -11.68 -20.06
N CYS A 280 16.46 -11.81 -19.43
CA CYS A 280 15.45 -10.74 -19.44
C CYS A 280 16.09 -9.44 -18.95
N PRO A 281 15.86 -8.29 -19.61
CA PRO A 281 16.40 -7.01 -19.15
C PRO A 281 16.01 -6.71 -17.69
N PRO A 282 16.95 -6.26 -16.83
CA PRO A 282 16.65 -5.90 -15.46
C PRO A 282 15.88 -4.57 -15.41
N ARG A 283 15.06 -4.39 -14.38
CA ARG A 283 14.32 -3.13 -14.18
C ARG A 283 15.21 -2.02 -13.64
N TRP A 284 16.21 -2.36 -12.83
CA TRP A 284 17.26 -1.44 -12.43
C TRP A 284 18.46 -1.62 -13.36
N HIS A 285 18.88 -0.55 -14.01
CA HIS A 285 20.04 -0.56 -14.88
C HIS A 285 20.77 0.76 -14.79
N GLN A 286 22.06 0.72 -15.08
CA GLN A 286 22.86 1.93 -15.15
C GLN A 286 22.62 2.68 -16.45
N ILE A 287 22.70 4.01 -16.39
CA ILE A 287 22.80 4.85 -17.59
C ILE A 287 24.17 5.51 -17.59
N ASN A 288 24.93 5.25 -18.65
CA ASN A 288 26.16 6.00 -18.92
C ASN A 288 25.77 7.31 -19.58
N GLU A 289 26.17 8.47 -19.02
CA GLU A 289 26.16 9.73 -19.76
C GLU A 289 27.22 9.69 -20.88
N ALA A 290 27.00 8.89 -21.93
CA ALA A 290 27.81 8.90 -23.12
C ALA A 290 27.37 10.05 -24.04
N ARG A 291 27.78 11.29 -23.74
CA ARG A 291 28.08 12.23 -24.84
C ARG A 291 29.41 11.78 -25.42
N ILE A 292 29.34 11.07 -26.54
CA ILE A 292 30.46 10.70 -27.39
C ILE A 292 31.30 11.96 -27.64
N ASN A 293 32.49 12.02 -27.05
CA ASN A 293 33.69 12.49 -27.73
C ASN A 293 34.96 12.15 -26.95
N SER A 294 35.85 11.45 -27.66
CA SER A 294 37.26 11.17 -27.38
C SER A 294 37.61 10.06 -26.39
N ASP A 295 38.67 9.37 -26.78
CA ASP A 295 39.22 8.16 -26.22
C ASP A 295 39.67 8.33 -24.75
N SER A 296 39.38 7.30 -23.94
CA SER A 296 39.89 7.07 -22.57
C SER A 296 39.38 7.98 -21.45
N ILE A 297 38.06 7.97 -21.20
CA ILE A 297 37.50 8.37 -19.89
C ILE A 297 37.06 7.09 -19.18
N SER A 298 37.62 6.80 -17.98
CA SER A 298 37.08 5.76 -17.10
C SER A 298 35.89 6.35 -16.35
N TYR A 299 34.72 5.76 -16.56
CA TYR A 299 33.48 6.18 -15.91
C TYR A 299 33.35 5.39 -14.59
N SER A 300 32.86 6.02 -13.53
CA SER A 300 32.47 5.27 -12.33
C SER A 300 31.16 4.54 -12.64
N VAL A 301 31.27 3.23 -12.86
CA VAL A 301 30.19 2.33 -13.31
C VAL A 301 29.57 1.64 -12.09
N TRP A 302 28.23 1.55 -12.05
CA TRP A 302 27.56 0.72 -11.05
C TRP A 302 27.86 -0.76 -11.33
N LYS A 303 28.36 -1.46 -10.31
CA LYS A 303 28.64 -2.90 -10.40
C LYS A 303 27.54 -3.64 -9.67
N GLU A 304 26.79 -4.43 -10.41
CA GLU A 304 25.88 -5.41 -9.84
C GLU A 304 26.69 -6.46 -9.06
N HIS A 305 26.30 -6.72 -7.81
CA HIS A 305 26.94 -7.70 -6.96
C HIS A 305 26.11 -8.99 -6.88
N GLY A 306 26.80 -10.13 -6.93
CA GLY A 306 26.20 -11.45 -6.68
C GLY A 306 25.13 -11.83 -7.70
N ASP A 307 23.87 -11.85 -7.24
CA ASP A 307 22.69 -12.34 -7.95
C ASP A 307 21.78 -11.23 -8.50
N GLY A 308 22.23 -9.96 -8.46
CA GLY A 308 21.50 -8.82 -8.99
C GLY A 308 20.66 -8.05 -7.99
N ARG A 309 20.76 -8.41 -6.71
CA ARG A 309 19.99 -7.79 -5.64
C ARG A 309 20.67 -6.58 -5.01
N GLU A 310 21.98 -6.46 -5.20
CA GLU A 310 22.81 -5.38 -4.66
C GLU A 310 23.58 -4.65 -5.76
N PHE A 311 23.78 -3.34 -5.57
CA PHE A 311 24.48 -2.48 -6.50
C PHE A 311 25.59 -1.73 -5.76
N TYR A 312 26.82 -1.96 -6.18
CA TYR A 312 28.00 -1.31 -5.62
C TYR A 312 28.46 -0.18 -6.53
N PHE A 313 28.76 0.97 -5.95
CA PHE A 313 29.33 2.12 -6.62
C PHE A 313 30.59 2.60 -5.91
N LYS A 314 31.61 2.94 -6.69
CA LYS A 314 32.84 3.57 -6.21
C LYS A 314 33.27 4.64 -7.21
N SER A 315 33.43 5.86 -6.71
CA SER A 315 34.04 6.95 -7.48
C SER A 315 35.51 6.63 -7.78
N GLU A 316 35.89 6.58 -9.05
CA GLU A 316 37.27 6.29 -9.48
C GLU A 316 38.19 7.53 -9.41
N ASP A 317 37.68 8.72 -9.75
CA ASP A 317 38.41 9.98 -9.66
C ASP A 317 37.66 11.06 -8.85
N PRO A 318 38.36 11.83 -7.99
CA PRO A 318 37.78 12.98 -7.30
C PRO A 318 37.72 14.17 -8.27
N GLY A 319 36.59 14.35 -8.96
CA GLY A 319 36.51 15.41 -9.96
C GLY A 319 35.15 15.63 -10.60
N GLU A 320 34.54 14.63 -11.22
CA GLU A 320 33.17 14.74 -11.76
C GLU A 320 32.81 13.46 -12.52
N GLN A 321 31.79 12.75 -12.02
CA GLN A 321 30.69 12.16 -12.78
C GLN A 321 29.78 11.45 -11.79
N THR A 322 28.48 11.74 -11.86
CA THR A 322 27.49 11.02 -11.06
C THR A 322 27.22 9.69 -11.75
N GLY A 323 27.42 8.58 -11.05
CA GLY A 323 26.97 7.29 -11.54
C GLY A 323 25.46 7.19 -11.34
N TRP A 324 24.72 6.97 -12.41
CA TRP A 324 23.25 6.87 -12.38
C TRP A 324 22.79 5.42 -12.47
N LEU A 325 21.96 5.03 -11.51
CA LEU A 325 21.16 3.82 -11.51
C LEU A 325 19.69 4.23 -11.71
N VAL A 326 19.03 3.69 -12.72
CA VAL A 326 17.69 4.09 -13.12
C VAL A 326 16.76 2.89 -13.08
N TYR A 327 15.55 3.10 -12.57
CA TYR A 327 14.47 2.15 -12.66
C TYR A 327 13.65 2.41 -13.93
N GLN A 328 13.37 1.35 -14.67
CA GLN A 328 12.41 1.35 -15.76
C GLN A 328 11.40 0.23 -15.52
N ASN A 329 10.11 0.56 -15.64
CA ASN A 329 9.05 -0.38 -15.33
C ASN A 329 8.80 -1.34 -16.50
N LEU A 330 9.50 -2.48 -16.46
CA LEU A 330 9.42 -3.54 -17.47
C LEU A 330 8.47 -4.66 -17.00
N VAL A 331 7.20 -4.52 -17.34
CA VAL A 331 6.13 -5.47 -17.00
C VAL A 331 5.95 -6.47 -18.14
N LEU A 332 6.16 -7.76 -17.87
CA LEU A 332 6.01 -8.83 -18.84
C LEU A 332 4.54 -9.20 -19.03
N SER A 333 4.06 -9.23 -20.26
CA SER A 333 2.81 -9.86 -20.66
C SER A 333 2.88 -11.40 -20.53
N GLN A 334 1.73 -12.06 -20.57
CA GLN A 334 1.71 -13.53 -20.62
C GLN A 334 2.36 -14.08 -21.90
N ARG A 335 2.29 -13.37 -23.03
CA ARG A 335 2.98 -13.76 -24.26
C ARG A 335 4.50 -13.74 -24.10
N GLU A 336 5.05 -12.76 -23.39
CA GLU A 336 6.48 -12.71 -23.06
C GLU A 336 6.85 -13.79 -22.05
N TRP A 337 5.97 -14.12 -21.11
CA TRP A 337 6.19 -15.29 -20.25
C TRP A 337 6.20 -16.61 -21.02
N GLN A 338 5.35 -16.80 -22.04
CA GLN A 338 5.43 -17.98 -22.93
C GLN A 338 6.80 -18.07 -23.63
N GLN A 339 7.36 -16.95 -24.07
CA GLN A 339 8.72 -16.90 -24.64
C GLN A 339 9.77 -17.37 -23.61
N VAL A 340 9.66 -16.89 -22.37
CA VAL A 340 10.54 -17.32 -21.26
C VAL A 340 10.44 -18.83 -21.03
N GLU A 341 9.25 -19.43 -21.11
CA GLU A 341 9.07 -20.88 -20.98
C GLU A 341 9.75 -21.67 -22.10
N LEU A 342 9.77 -21.11 -23.31
CA LEU A 342 10.49 -21.65 -24.46
C LEU A 342 12.00 -21.41 -24.40
N GLY A 343 12.51 -20.83 -23.31
CA GLY A 343 13.92 -20.51 -23.12
C GLY A 343 14.39 -19.30 -23.94
N GLN A 344 13.46 -18.48 -24.43
CA GLN A 344 13.75 -17.28 -25.21
C GLN A 344 13.87 -16.06 -24.31
N THR A 345 14.68 -15.09 -24.73
CA THR A 345 14.83 -13.81 -24.05
C THR A 345 13.65 -12.89 -24.40
N PRO A 346 12.77 -12.55 -23.45
CA PRO A 346 11.68 -11.61 -23.72
C PRO A 346 12.23 -10.19 -23.92
N GLN A 347 11.48 -9.35 -24.62
CA GLN A 347 11.81 -7.93 -24.86
C GLN A 347 10.66 -7.03 -24.38
N PRO A 348 10.41 -6.95 -23.05
CA PRO A 348 9.34 -6.15 -22.51
C PRO A 348 9.55 -4.67 -22.84
N LYS A 349 8.47 -4.02 -23.29
CA LYS A 349 8.46 -2.57 -23.49
C LYS A 349 8.34 -1.85 -22.13
N PRO A 350 9.00 -0.69 -21.97
CA PRO A 350 8.72 0.21 -20.86
C PRO A 350 7.24 0.57 -20.80
N ARG A 351 6.68 0.64 -19.59
CA ARG A 351 5.27 0.98 -19.34
C ARG A 351 5.15 1.93 -18.17
N LEU A 352 4.23 2.88 -18.21
CA LEU A 352 3.87 3.67 -17.05
C LEU A 352 3.47 2.76 -15.87
N ILE A 353 3.78 3.17 -14.64
CA ILE A 353 3.40 2.45 -13.43
C ILE A 353 1.90 2.60 -13.22
N THR A 354 1.18 1.48 -13.04
CA THR A 354 -0.28 1.48 -12.94
C THR A 354 -0.79 1.19 -11.52
N ASP A 355 -2.09 1.33 -11.32
CA ASP A 355 -2.81 0.95 -10.09
C ASP A 355 -3.04 -0.57 -9.94
N MET A 356 -2.25 -1.40 -10.66
CA MET A 356 -2.30 -2.86 -10.55
C MET A 356 -2.30 -3.30 -9.08
N THR A 357 -3.24 -4.19 -8.75
CA THR A 357 -3.40 -4.72 -7.40
C THR A 357 -3.60 -6.22 -7.49
N ALA A 358 -2.63 -7.00 -7.00
CA ALA A 358 -2.67 -8.46 -7.09
C ALA A 358 -3.93 -9.08 -6.48
N TYR A 359 -4.49 -8.43 -5.46
CA TYR A 359 -5.75 -8.84 -4.84
C TYR A 359 -6.89 -8.96 -5.86
N ASN A 360 -6.90 -8.12 -6.89
CA ASN A 360 -7.95 -8.10 -7.91
C ASN A 360 -7.65 -8.99 -9.13
N SER A 361 -6.51 -9.70 -9.13
CA SER A 361 -6.06 -10.47 -10.30
C SER A 361 -6.61 -11.90 -10.38
N SER A 362 -7.61 -12.24 -9.54
CA SER A 362 -8.18 -13.59 -9.46
C SER A 362 -8.94 -13.98 -10.72
N LEU A 363 -8.62 -15.15 -11.29
CA LEU A 363 -9.38 -15.77 -12.39
C LEU A 363 -9.86 -17.16 -12.00
N SER A 364 -10.98 -17.59 -12.58
CA SER A 364 -11.62 -18.89 -12.32
C SER A 364 -11.19 -19.98 -13.31
N SER A 365 -11.40 -21.24 -12.95
CA SER A 365 -11.17 -22.42 -13.79
C SER A 365 -11.95 -22.36 -15.11
N ALA A 366 -13.18 -21.85 -15.09
CA ALA A 366 -13.99 -21.68 -16.29
C ALA A 366 -13.33 -20.73 -17.30
N TYR A 367 -12.66 -19.69 -16.81
CA TYR A 367 -11.89 -18.78 -17.66
C TYR A 367 -10.70 -19.48 -18.30
N GLY A 368 -9.93 -20.25 -17.53
CA GLY A 368 -8.82 -21.05 -18.07
C GLY A 368 -9.29 -22.11 -19.09
N ALA A 369 -10.40 -22.80 -18.83
CA ALA A 369 -10.93 -23.86 -19.69
C ALA A 369 -11.37 -23.36 -21.08
N GLN A 370 -11.85 -22.12 -21.19
CA GLN A 370 -12.21 -21.51 -22.49
C GLN A 370 -11.03 -21.41 -23.46
N PHE A 371 -9.80 -21.39 -22.94
CA PHE A 371 -8.58 -21.26 -23.72
C PHE A 371 -7.66 -22.50 -23.60
N GLY A 372 -8.01 -23.45 -22.72
CA GLY A 372 -7.17 -24.57 -22.33
C GLY A 372 -7.25 -25.82 -23.21
N GLU A 373 -8.20 -25.91 -24.16
CA GLU A 373 -8.31 -27.10 -25.03
C GLU A 373 -7.64 -26.94 -26.41
N GLU A 374 -7.34 -25.72 -26.85
CA GLU A 374 -6.69 -25.46 -28.14
C GLU A 374 -5.24 -24.95 -27.96
N GLY A 375 -4.34 -25.80 -27.44
CA GLY A 375 -2.92 -25.74 -27.86
C GLY A 375 -1.84 -25.23 -26.91
N GLY A 376 -1.99 -25.30 -25.58
CA GLY A 376 -0.88 -25.01 -24.65
C GLY A 376 -1.03 -25.71 -23.30
N SER A 377 0.05 -26.35 -22.81
CA SER A 377 0.05 -27.09 -21.53
C SER A 377 0.50 -26.25 -20.33
N SER A 378 0.57 -24.92 -20.44
CA SER A 378 1.08 -24.04 -19.39
C SER A 378 0.11 -22.90 -19.06
N ALA A 379 0.14 -22.44 -17.80
CA ALA A 379 -0.69 -21.33 -17.34
C ALA A 379 -0.46 -20.04 -18.16
N PHE A 380 0.75 -19.81 -18.65
CA PHE A 380 1.10 -18.61 -19.40
C PHE A 380 0.46 -18.57 -20.80
N SER A 381 -0.09 -19.69 -21.30
CA SER A 381 -0.92 -19.71 -22.51
C SER A 381 -2.27 -19.02 -22.34
N ILE A 382 -2.72 -18.82 -21.09
CA ILE A 382 -4.01 -18.20 -20.80
C ILE A 382 -3.93 -16.70 -21.11
N PRO A 383 -4.80 -16.15 -21.99
CA PRO A 383 -4.89 -14.71 -22.17
C PRO A 383 -5.35 -14.07 -20.86
N VAL A 384 -4.77 -12.94 -20.49
CA VAL A 384 -5.13 -12.21 -19.27
C VAL A 384 -5.82 -10.92 -19.67
N PRO A 385 -6.99 -10.58 -19.08
CA PRO A 385 -7.66 -9.32 -19.35
C PRO A 385 -6.76 -8.13 -19.03
N ASP A 386 -6.72 -7.15 -19.94
CA ASP A 386 -5.79 -6.02 -19.85
C ASP A 386 -5.97 -5.20 -18.56
N ASP A 387 -7.19 -5.13 -18.04
CA ASP A 387 -7.53 -4.40 -16.84
C ASP A 387 -6.97 -5.01 -15.55
N LEU A 388 -6.53 -6.27 -15.58
CA LEU A 388 -5.83 -6.90 -14.45
C LEU A 388 -4.39 -6.42 -14.30
N TYR A 389 -3.82 -5.78 -15.32
CA TYR A 389 -2.51 -5.11 -15.25
C TYR A 389 -2.59 -3.67 -14.72
N GLY A 390 -3.76 -3.25 -14.22
CA GLY A 390 -4.02 -1.89 -13.78
C GLY A 390 -4.66 -1.04 -14.88
N ARG A 391 -5.55 -0.15 -14.46
CA ARG A 391 -6.43 0.68 -15.30
C ARG A 391 -6.04 2.14 -15.31
N HIS A 392 -5.15 2.58 -14.43
CA HIS A 392 -4.75 3.99 -14.30
C HIS A 392 -3.27 4.14 -14.03
N TRP A 393 -2.66 5.18 -14.60
CA TRP A 393 -1.28 5.59 -14.26
C TRP A 393 -1.24 6.17 -12.85
N VAL A 394 -0.28 5.70 -12.05
CA VAL A 394 -0.02 6.22 -10.71
C VAL A 394 1.29 7.00 -10.74
N LYS A 395 1.17 8.29 -10.44
CA LYS A 395 2.26 9.26 -10.50
C LYS A 395 2.97 9.49 -9.16
N ASP A 396 2.35 9.01 -8.08
CA ASP A 396 2.82 9.20 -6.71
C ASP A 396 3.65 7.99 -6.32
N LEU A 397 4.96 8.19 -6.27
CA LEU A 397 5.97 7.14 -6.14
C LEU A 397 6.76 7.29 -4.85
N ILE A 398 7.24 6.15 -4.35
CA ILE A 398 8.02 6.06 -3.12
C ILE A 398 9.19 5.12 -3.39
N LEU A 399 10.41 5.65 -3.32
CA LEU A 399 11.63 4.87 -3.34
C LEU A 399 12.05 4.54 -1.91
N GLU A 400 12.41 3.29 -1.69
CA GLU A 400 13.07 2.82 -0.47
C GLU A 400 14.32 2.02 -0.83
N CYS A 401 15.41 2.24 -0.09
CA CYS A 401 16.60 1.42 -0.20
C CYS A 401 17.43 1.45 1.09
N THR A 402 18.28 0.45 1.25
CA THR A 402 19.36 0.46 2.23
C THR A 402 20.60 1.03 1.57
N VAL A 403 21.22 2.03 2.20
CA VAL A 403 22.47 2.64 1.75
C VAL A 403 23.57 2.30 2.75
N ASP A 404 24.60 1.58 2.30
CA ASP A 404 25.78 1.21 3.07
C ASP A 404 27.00 1.98 2.54
N VAL A 405 27.46 2.98 3.30
CA VAL A 405 28.57 3.86 2.96
C VAL A 405 29.89 3.19 3.35
N ARG A 406 30.69 2.77 2.36
CA ARG A 406 31.88 1.94 2.56
C ARG A 406 33.18 2.73 2.83
N SER A 407 33.25 4.00 2.45
CA SER A 407 34.44 4.86 2.60
C SER A 407 34.27 5.93 3.67
N LYS A 408 35.32 6.74 3.94
CA LYS A 408 35.20 7.93 4.79
C LYS A 408 34.04 8.76 4.23
N LYS A 409 32.95 8.91 4.98
CA LYS A 409 31.72 9.62 4.61
C LYS A 409 32.02 10.91 3.82
N THR A 410 32.06 10.81 2.49
CA THR A 410 32.29 11.91 1.55
C THR A 410 31.35 11.77 0.38
N GLY A 411 31.11 12.88 -0.33
CA GLY A 411 30.32 12.86 -1.55
C GLY A 411 28.82 12.95 -1.32
N MET A 412 28.08 12.63 -2.37
CA MET A 412 26.65 12.88 -2.49
C MET A 412 25.93 11.60 -2.90
N PHE A 413 24.84 11.29 -2.20
CA PHE A 413 23.81 10.36 -2.63
C PHE A 413 22.59 11.16 -3.10
N ARG A 414 22.03 10.86 -4.27
CA ARG A 414 20.85 11.52 -4.81
C ARG A 414 19.79 10.50 -5.16
N ALA A 415 18.53 10.85 -4.92
CA ALA A 415 17.36 10.11 -5.40
C ALA A 415 16.43 11.07 -6.15
N GLY A 416 15.91 10.64 -7.29
CA GLY A 416 14.98 11.39 -8.13
C GLY A 416 13.68 10.63 -8.34
N LEU A 417 12.55 11.30 -8.22
CA LEU A 417 11.22 10.77 -8.56
C LEU A 417 10.62 11.62 -9.68
N CYS A 418 10.32 11.00 -10.81
CA CYS A 418 9.67 11.66 -11.94
C CYS A 418 8.16 11.73 -11.71
N ARG A 419 7.56 12.86 -12.07
CA ARG A 419 6.12 13.07 -12.09
C ARG A 419 5.76 14.07 -13.18
N GLY A 420 5.14 13.57 -14.25
CA GLY A 420 4.72 14.39 -15.39
C GLY A 420 5.89 15.11 -16.06
N GLY A 421 6.99 14.38 -16.26
CA GLY A 421 8.24 14.89 -16.84
C GLY A 421 9.10 15.75 -15.93
N LYS A 422 8.65 16.08 -14.73
CA LYS A 422 9.43 16.83 -13.73
C LYS A 422 10.09 15.86 -12.76
N ILE A 423 11.39 16.02 -12.52
CA ILE A 423 12.12 15.21 -11.54
C ILE A 423 12.28 16.01 -10.25
N PHE A 424 11.77 15.44 -9.16
CA PHE A 424 11.93 15.96 -7.82
C PHE A 424 13.14 15.27 -7.19
N TRP A 425 14.16 16.04 -6.80
CA TRP A 425 15.39 15.47 -6.27
C TRP A 425 15.47 15.56 -4.75
N CYS A 426 16.02 14.52 -4.14
CA CYS A 426 16.55 14.53 -2.79
C CYS A 426 18.06 14.25 -2.87
N ALA A 427 18.86 15.15 -2.33
CA ALA A 427 20.32 15.06 -2.29
C ALA A 427 20.80 15.01 -0.83
N VAL A 428 21.60 14.00 -0.50
CA VAL A 428 22.15 13.74 0.82
C VAL A 428 23.67 13.87 0.75
N ASN A 429 24.22 14.84 1.46
CA ASN A 429 25.65 14.95 1.67
C ASN A 429 26.07 13.95 2.75
N LEU A 430 26.78 12.90 2.33
CA LEU A 430 27.12 11.76 3.20
C LEU A 430 28.03 12.16 4.37
N ALA A 431 28.85 13.21 4.19
CA ALA A 431 29.79 13.67 5.21
C ALA A 431 29.14 14.46 6.35
N THR A 432 28.10 15.23 6.03
CA THR A 432 27.51 16.22 6.94
C THR A 432 26.15 15.81 7.47
N GLY A 433 25.46 14.93 6.74
CA GLY A 433 24.04 14.62 6.93
C GLY A 433 23.11 15.69 6.38
N ASP A 434 23.63 16.70 5.67
CA ASP A 434 22.79 17.75 5.08
C ASP A 434 21.96 17.18 3.93
N VAL A 435 20.67 17.45 3.95
CA VAL A 435 19.70 16.98 2.95
C VAL A 435 19.10 18.19 2.24
N THR A 436 19.12 18.17 0.91
CA THR A 436 18.51 19.21 0.07
C THR A 436 17.49 18.58 -0.87
N LEU A 437 16.28 19.13 -0.88
CA LEU A 437 15.26 18.84 -1.89
C LEU A 437 15.33 19.89 -2.99
N GLU A 438 15.27 19.46 -4.25
CA GLU A 438 15.09 20.31 -5.42
C GLU A 438 13.68 20.07 -5.97
N ILE A 439 12.85 21.11 -5.92
CA ILE A 439 11.41 21.01 -6.16
C ILE A 439 11.05 21.88 -7.36
N PRO A 440 10.82 21.30 -8.56
CA PRO A 440 10.47 22.03 -9.79
C PRO A 440 9.00 22.49 -9.80
N ALA A 441 8.59 23.19 -8.75
CA ALA A 441 7.23 23.69 -8.54
C ALA A 441 7.26 24.98 -7.72
N ILE A 442 6.08 25.45 -7.30
CA ILE A 442 5.94 26.59 -6.39
C ILE A 442 5.75 26.03 -4.97
N PRO A 443 6.40 26.57 -3.93
CA PRO A 443 6.16 26.12 -2.55
C PRO A 443 4.69 26.38 -2.17
N ASP A 444 4.07 25.41 -1.49
CA ASP A 444 2.73 25.54 -0.92
C ASP A 444 2.83 25.91 0.56
N PHE A 445 2.57 27.18 0.90
CA PHE A 445 2.52 27.65 2.28
C PHE A 445 1.16 27.39 2.96
N GLY A 446 0.25 26.66 2.31
CA GLY A 446 -1.07 26.35 2.82
C GLY A 446 -1.94 27.60 2.96
N ASP A 447 -2.47 27.83 4.15
CA ASP A 447 -3.34 28.98 4.44
C ASP A 447 -2.56 30.27 4.79
N ASP A 448 -1.21 30.22 4.86
CA ASP A 448 -0.35 31.38 5.12
C ASP A 448 -0.13 32.20 3.83
N LEU A 449 -1.22 32.82 3.34
CA LEU A 449 -1.24 33.61 2.10
C LEU A 449 -0.20 34.74 2.09
N LYS A 450 0.16 35.27 3.26
CA LYS A 450 1.18 36.32 3.36
C LYS A 450 2.56 35.79 2.97
N LYS A 451 2.95 34.62 3.48
CA LYS A 451 4.22 33.99 3.08
C LYS A 451 4.22 33.58 1.61
N GLN A 452 3.07 33.12 1.11
CA GLN A 452 2.92 32.84 -0.32
C GLN A 452 3.20 34.10 -1.15
N GLU A 453 2.55 35.23 -0.84
CA GLU A 453 2.76 36.50 -1.52
C GLU A 453 4.18 37.06 -1.36
N GLU A 454 4.78 36.93 -0.17
CA GLU A 454 6.16 37.34 0.10
C GLU A 454 7.15 36.52 -0.75
N TYR A 455 6.96 35.20 -0.82
CA TYR A 455 7.78 34.33 -1.65
C TYR A 455 7.65 34.68 -3.13
N GLU A 456 6.42 34.90 -3.62
CA GLU A 456 6.16 35.29 -5.01
C GLU A 456 6.77 36.64 -5.37
N LYS A 457 6.85 37.59 -4.42
CA LYS A 457 7.54 38.87 -4.62
C LYS A 457 9.05 38.71 -4.72
N ILE A 458 9.66 37.84 -3.90
CA ILE A 458 11.10 37.59 -3.93
C ILE A 458 11.48 36.78 -5.18
N ASN A 459 10.61 35.89 -5.63
CA ASN A 459 10.75 35.14 -6.88
C ASN A 459 10.32 35.99 -8.09
N GLU A 460 10.93 37.17 -8.27
CA GLU A 460 10.58 38.15 -9.33
C GLU A 460 10.61 37.53 -10.74
N LYS A 461 11.46 36.51 -10.95
CA LYS A 461 11.59 35.78 -12.22
C LYS A 461 10.52 34.72 -12.45
N LYS A 462 9.66 34.45 -11.46
CA LYS A 462 8.65 33.38 -11.46
C LYS A 462 9.26 32.01 -11.77
N GLU A 463 10.47 31.75 -11.26
CA GLU A 463 11.11 30.45 -11.40
C GLU A 463 10.28 29.40 -10.66
N LYS A 464 9.79 28.37 -11.37
CA LYS A 464 9.09 27.21 -10.77
C LYS A 464 10.12 26.20 -10.27
N LEU A 465 11.02 26.64 -9.40
CA LEU A 465 12.09 25.82 -8.83
C LEU A 465 12.50 26.40 -7.48
N TYR A 466 12.61 25.58 -6.45
CA TYR A 466 13.14 25.99 -5.16
C TYR A 466 13.84 24.83 -4.43
N PHE A 467 14.62 25.19 -3.41
CA PHE A 467 15.42 24.24 -2.65
C PHE A 467 15.06 24.28 -1.17
N ALA A 468 14.58 23.16 -0.62
CA ALA A 468 14.31 23.02 0.81
C ALA A 468 15.44 22.22 1.47
N LYS A 469 15.92 22.66 2.63
CA LYS A 469 17.07 22.06 3.32
C LYS A 469 16.68 21.52 4.69
N ALA A 470 17.29 20.39 5.04
CA ALA A 470 17.19 19.75 6.34
C ALA A 470 18.54 19.18 6.73
N ARG A 471 18.65 18.70 7.96
CA ARG A 471 19.79 17.92 8.42
C ARG A 471 19.30 16.63 9.05
N SER A 472 19.94 15.51 8.70
CA SER A 472 19.63 14.18 9.21
C SER A 472 20.58 13.76 10.34
N SER A 473 20.20 12.67 11.02
CA SER A 473 21.01 11.95 12.01
C SER A 473 21.97 10.90 11.40
N MET A 474 22.10 10.83 10.06
CA MET A 474 22.91 9.79 9.36
C MET A 474 24.40 9.74 9.72
N ASN A 475 24.90 10.71 10.49
CA ASN A 475 26.30 10.74 10.89
C ASN A 475 26.66 9.63 11.89
N ASP A 476 25.68 9.00 12.54
CA ASP A 476 25.89 8.03 13.61
C ASP A 476 26.15 6.58 13.14
N THR A 477 25.79 6.25 11.90
CA THR A 477 25.94 4.89 11.33
C THR A 477 26.44 4.93 9.88
N ASP A 478 27.09 3.87 9.42
CA ASP A 478 27.52 3.74 8.01
C ASP A 478 26.42 3.11 7.14
N ILE A 479 25.39 2.52 7.75
CA ILE A 479 24.27 1.87 7.07
C ILE A 479 22.98 2.54 7.54
N TYR A 480 22.14 2.98 6.60
CA TYR A 480 20.84 3.58 6.90
C TYR A 480 19.76 3.15 5.90
N GLN A 481 18.52 3.13 6.37
CA GLN A 481 17.33 2.98 5.53
C GLN A 481 16.91 4.35 5.02
N PHE A 482 17.02 4.54 3.70
CA PHE A 482 16.58 5.74 3.01
C PHE A 482 15.20 5.51 2.39
N ARG A 483 14.27 6.44 2.62
CA ARG A 483 13.00 6.48 1.90
C ARG A 483 12.71 7.89 1.41
N PHE A 484 12.33 8.00 0.15
CA PHE A 484 11.93 9.26 -0.48
C PHE A 484 10.61 9.07 -1.19
N ALA A 485 9.64 9.92 -0.88
CA ALA A 485 8.29 9.87 -1.45
C ALA A 485 7.92 11.21 -2.07
N ASN A 486 7.22 11.15 -3.20
CA ASN A 486 6.42 12.24 -3.74
C ASN A 486 4.96 11.76 -3.80
N VAL A 487 4.17 12.17 -2.81
CA VAL A 487 2.79 11.70 -2.62
C VAL A 487 1.90 12.89 -2.25
N ASP A 488 0.72 12.98 -2.85
CA ASP A 488 -0.28 14.05 -2.61
C ASP A 488 0.32 15.48 -2.72
N ASP A 489 1.13 15.72 -3.75
CA ASP A 489 1.85 17.02 -3.97
C ASP A 489 2.73 17.43 -2.78
N GLN A 490 3.36 16.46 -2.14
CA GLN A 490 4.28 16.69 -1.04
C GLN A 490 5.45 15.70 -1.05
N LEU A 491 6.65 16.25 -0.86
CA LEU A 491 7.85 15.45 -0.67
C LEU A 491 8.00 15.04 0.81
N HIS A 492 8.38 13.79 1.02
CA HIS A 492 8.74 13.26 2.32
C HIS A 492 10.04 12.47 2.24
N VAL A 493 10.92 12.67 3.22
CA VAL A 493 12.17 11.92 3.36
C VAL A 493 12.19 11.27 4.74
N TRP A 494 12.41 9.96 4.78
CA TRP A 494 12.69 9.22 5.99
C TRP A 494 14.13 8.70 5.97
N ILE A 495 14.78 8.79 7.11
CA ILE A 495 16.06 8.16 7.39
C ILE A 495 15.87 7.31 8.65
N ASP A 496 16.13 6.01 8.57
CA ASP A 496 15.96 5.06 9.68
C ASP A 496 14.58 5.13 10.35
N GLY A 497 13.56 5.46 9.54
CA GLY A 497 12.16 5.58 9.98
C GLY A 497 11.78 6.96 10.52
N GLU A 498 12.72 7.89 10.71
CA GLU A 498 12.43 9.26 11.13
C GLU A 498 12.16 10.18 9.94
N VAL A 499 11.03 10.90 9.98
CA VAL A 499 10.68 11.90 8.96
C VAL A 499 11.50 13.17 9.17
N LEU A 500 12.20 13.62 8.13
CA LEU A 500 12.97 14.87 8.17
C LEU A 500 12.06 16.11 8.13
N LYS A 501 12.48 17.16 8.82
CA LYS A 501 11.83 18.49 8.80
C LYS A 501 12.70 19.49 8.06
N PHE A 502 12.12 20.15 7.07
CA PHE A 502 12.81 21.10 6.19
C PHE A 502 12.54 22.56 6.60
N ASP A 503 13.45 23.46 6.21
CA ASP A 503 13.37 24.91 6.45
C ASP A 503 12.29 25.61 5.60
N LEU A 504 11.97 25.04 4.43
CA LEU A 504 10.90 25.44 3.54
C LEU A 504 9.84 24.34 3.41
N PRO A 505 8.62 24.68 2.92
CA PRO A 505 7.60 23.69 2.65
C PRO A 505 8.12 22.57 1.74
N THR A 506 7.76 21.33 2.05
CA THR A 506 7.95 20.20 1.12
C THR A 506 6.69 19.92 0.30
N ALA A 507 5.57 20.51 0.71
CA ALA A 507 4.35 20.60 -0.07
C ALA A 507 4.51 21.63 -1.18
N TYR A 508 3.95 21.36 -2.34
CA TYR A 508 4.11 22.22 -3.50
C TYR A 508 2.82 22.35 -4.31
N LEU A 509 2.78 23.39 -5.13
CA LEU A 509 1.74 23.64 -6.11
C LEU A 509 2.32 23.41 -7.50
N ASP A 510 1.92 22.31 -8.13
CA ASP A 510 2.08 22.16 -9.57
C ASP A 510 0.80 22.64 -10.25
N LEU A 511 0.87 23.73 -11.01
CA LEU A 511 -0.31 24.36 -11.62
C LEU A 511 -0.62 23.84 -13.02
N ASP A 512 0.31 23.09 -13.62
CA ASP A 512 0.18 22.63 -15.00
C ASP A 512 -0.65 21.32 -15.06
N PRO A 513 -1.35 21.03 -16.16
CA PRO A 513 -2.02 19.75 -16.33
C PRO A 513 -1.02 18.59 -16.25
N LEU A 514 -1.28 17.64 -15.35
CA LEU A 514 -0.36 16.53 -15.12
C LEU A 514 -0.60 15.42 -16.15
N VAL A 515 0.29 15.35 -17.14
CA VAL A 515 0.29 14.36 -18.22
C VAL A 515 1.63 13.62 -18.20
N PRO A 516 1.66 12.29 -18.34
CA PRO A 516 2.93 11.57 -18.35
C PRO A 516 3.78 11.94 -19.57
N THR A 517 5.10 11.87 -19.42
CA THR A 517 6.09 12.09 -20.50
C THR A 517 7.01 10.88 -20.66
N GLU A 518 7.92 10.94 -21.64
CA GLU A 518 8.91 9.88 -21.84
C GLU A 518 9.82 9.69 -20.62
N GLU A 519 10.03 10.72 -19.80
CA GLU A 519 10.76 10.60 -18.53
C GLU A 519 10.00 9.72 -17.52
N ASP A 520 8.67 9.83 -17.41
CA ASP A 520 7.85 8.94 -16.57
C ASP A 520 7.92 7.47 -17.04
N LEU A 521 8.20 7.26 -18.33
CA LEU A 521 8.31 5.94 -18.95
C LEU A 521 9.69 5.32 -18.79
N ASN A 522 10.72 6.10 -19.06
CA ASN A 522 12.09 5.62 -19.21
C ASN A 522 12.90 5.73 -17.93
N CYS A 523 12.60 6.70 -17.09
CA CYS A 523 13.36 6.97 -15.88
C CYS A 523 12.51 7.52 -14.72
N PRO A 524 11.38 6.85 -14.36
CA PRO A 524 10.50 7.29 -13.28
C PRO A 524 11.19 7.40 -11.92
N VAL A 525 12.26 6.63 -11.69
CA VAL A 525 13.07 6.69 -10.47
C VAL A 525 14.55 6.62 -10.82
N GLN A 526 15.35 7.46 -10.17
CA GLN A 526 16.78 7.60 -10.43
C GLN A 526 17.54 7.66 -9.11
N ILE A 527 18.71 7.02 -9.05
CA ILE A 527 19.65 7.08 -7.94
C ILE A 527 21.01 7.48 -8.48
N GLY A 528 21.58 8.54 -7.91
CA GLY A 528 22.86 9.09 -8.31
C GLY A 528 23.85 9.04 -7.15
N CYS A 529 25.10 8.69 -7.44
CA CYS A 529 26.18 8.75 -6.46
C CYS A 529 27.40 9.44 -7.06
N SER A 530 28.05 10.31 -6.29
CA SER A 530 29.29 10.98 -6.71
C SER A 530 30.24 11.17 -5.52
N ASN A 531 31.55 11.06 -5.77
CA ASN A 531 32.60 11.24 -4.77
C ASN A 531 32.43 10.38 -3.50
N CYS A 532 31.86 9.19 -3.65
CA CYS A 532 31.56 8.26 -2.57
C CYS A 532 31.83 6.79 -2.97
N GLU A 533 31.81 5.92 -1.97
CA GLU A 533 31.79 4.46 -2.15
C GLU A 533 30.59 3.92 -1.38
N VAL A 534 29.61 3.35 -2.09
CA VAL A 534 28.34 2.90 -1.50
C VAL A 534 27.95 1.53 -2.02
N ASN A 535 27.27 0.75 -1.19
CA ASN A 535 26.52 -0.43 -1.59
C ASN A 535 25.03 -0.19 -1.35
N LEU A 536 24.21 -0.39 -2.37
CA LEU A 536 22.75 -0.31 -2.29
C LEU A 536 22.17 -1.71 -2.24
N SER A 537 21.22 -1.91 -1.34
CA SER A 537 20.41 -3.13 -1.26
C SER A 537 18.96 -2.78 -0.91
N ASN A 538 18.07 -3.77 -0.93
CA ASN A 538 16.63 -3.58 -0.65
C ASN A 538 15.99 -2.46 -1.48
N LEU A 539 16.34 -2.36 -2.76
CA LEU A 539 15.78 -1.38 -3.68
C LEU A 539 14.32 -1.72 -3.98
N ASN A 540 13.43 -0.98 -3.33
CA ASN A 540 11.99 -1.18 -3.40
C ASN A 540 11.32 0.08 -3.94
N LEU A 541 10.39 -0.12 -4.86
CA LEU A 541 9.52 0.90 -5.40
C LEU A 541 8.10 0.61 -4.98
N PHE A 542 7.48 1.60 -4.35
CA PHE A 542 6.07 1.60 -4.00
C PHE A 542 5.37 2.77 -4.70
N ARG A 543 4.05 2.69 -4.72
CA ARG A 543 3.16 3.74 -5.18
C ARG A 543 2.09 4.03 -4.13
N ASP A 544 1.41 5.15 -4.29
CA ASP A 544 0.21 5.45 -3.50
C ASP A 544 -1.06 4.78 -4.05
N LEU A 545 -2.16 4.91 -3.31
CA LEU A 545 -3.52 4.55 -3.73
C LEU A 545 -4.00 5.47 -4.86
N TYR A 546 -4.75 4.90 -5.80
CA TYR A 546 -5.41 5.65 -6.86
C TYR A 546 -6.93 5.64 -6.65
N TYR A 547 -7.52 6.79 -6.34
CA TYR A 547 -8.98 6.92 -6.22
C TYR A 547 -9.59 7.28 -7.57
N VAL A 548 -10.34 6.33 -8.12
CA VAL A 548 -11.05 6.45 -9.41
C VAL A 548 -12.23 7.42 -9.25
N ALA A 549 -12.36 8.35 -10.19
CA ALA A 549 -13.44 9.32 -10.27
C ALA A 549 -14.71 8.70 -10.88
N ARG A 550 -15.54 8.08 -10.03
CA ARG A 550 -16.84 7.52 -10.41
C ARG A 550 -18.00 8.42 -9.99
N GLY A 551 -18.90 8.72 -10.93
CA GLY A 551 -20.13 9.50 -10.73
C GLY A 551 -21.40 8.64 -10.73
N ARG A 552 -22.56 9.28 -10.52
CA ARG A 552 -23.86 8.61 -10.28
C ARG A 552 -24.41 7.85 -11.50
N ASP A 553 -24.06 8.28 -12.69
CA ASP A 553 -24.59 7.89 -13.99
C ASP A 553 -23.83 6.73 -14.66
N ASN A 554 -22.85 6.14 -13.97
CA ASN A 554 -21.91 5.22 -14.62
C ASN A 554 -21.61 3.95 -13.81
N SER A 555 -21.50 2.83 -14.53
CA SER A 555 -21.15 1.52 -13.98
C SER A 555 -19.65 1.24 -14.01
N SER A 556 -18.86 1.93 -14.85
CA SER A 556 -17.44 1.60 -15.06
C SER A 556 -16.48 2.33 -14.11
N MET A 557 -15.58 1.55 -13.52
CA MET A 557 -14.43 1.99 -12.72
C MET A 557 -13.24 2.31 -13.65
N SER A 558 -13.37 3.37 -14.45
CA SER A 558 -12.29 3.92 -15.28
C SER A 558 -12.46 5.42 -15.52
N ASP A 559 -11.39 6.21 -15.39
CA ASP A 559 -11.41 7.67 -15.56
C ASP A 559 -11.26 8.13 -17.01
N PHE A 560 -10.91 7.24 -17.94
CA PHE A 560 -10.68 7.61 -19.35
C PHE A 560 -11.97 7.75 -20.14
N MET A 561 -12.07 8.84 -20.90
CA MET A 561 -13.20 9.15 -21.77
C MET A 561 -12.75 9.13 -23.23
N ALA A 562 -13.57 8.58 -24.11
CA ALA A 562 -13.39 8.65 -25.56
C ALA A 562 -14.67 9.12 -26.25
N ASP A 563 -14.55 9.74 -27.42
CA ASP A 563 -15.71 10.06 -28.27
C ASP A 563 -16.42 8.75 -28.68
N ASN A 564 -17.74 8.73 -28.55
CA ASN A 564 -18.57 7.59 -28.93
C ASN A 564 -18.95 7.60 -30.42
N GLY A 565 -18.50 8.59 -31.20
CA GLY A 565 -18.77 8.76 -32.63
C GLY A 565 -20.09 9.45 -32.95
N TYR A 566 -20.89 9.80 -31.93
CA TYR A 566 -22.20 10.47 -32.04
C TYR A 566 -22.21 11.85 -31.37
N GLY A 567 -21.03 12.44 -31.12
CA GLY A 567 -20.89 13.72 -30.44
C GLY A 567 -21.05 13.64 -28.92
N GLY A 568 -20.96 12.43 -28.34
CA GLY A 568 -20.94 12.20 -26.89
C GLY A 568 -19.63 11.52 -26.45
N LYS A 569 -19.35 11.52 -25.15
CA LYS A 569 -18.22 10.77 -24.58
C LYS A 569 -18.69 9.51 -23.87
N GLN A 570 -17.90 8.45 -23.93
CA GLN A 570 -18.11 7.21 -23.20
C GLN A 570 -16.84 6.83 -22.42
N VAL A 571 -17.02 6.15 -21.28
CA VAL A 571 -15.90 5.62 -20.51
C VAL A 571 -15.28 4.43 -21.24
N ILE A 572 -13.96 4.42 -21.32
CA ILE A 572 -13.18 3.33 -21.90
C ILE A 572 -12.21 2.74 -20.88
N THR A 573 -11.80 1.50 -21.09
CA THR A 573 -10.70 0.88 -20.34
C THR A 573 -9.49 0.82 -21.27
N PRO A 574 -8.34 1.41 -20.90
CA PRO A 574 -7.14 1.32 -21.71
C PRO A 574 -6.67 -0.13 -21.88
N ASP A 575 -6.15 -0.45 -23.06
CA ASP A 575 -5.47 -1.72 -23.32
C ASP A 575 -4.08 -1.77 -22.67
N PHE A 576 -3.45 -2.95 -22.65
CA PHE A 576 -2.14 -3.14 -22.02
C PHE A 576 -1.04 -2.23 -22.62
N ASP A 577 -1.08 -1.98 -23.93
CA ASP A 577 -0.07 -1.20 -24.67
C ASP A 577 -0.27 0.32 -24.58
N PHE A 578 -1.42 0.79 -24.12
CA PHE A 578 -1.70 2.21 -23.88
C PHE A 578 -0.65 2.88 -22.99
N TYR A 579 -0.17 2.17 -21.96
CA TYR A 579 0.85 2.67 -21.02
C TYR A 579 2.27 2.63 -21.56
N SER A 580 2.50 2.05 -22.74
CA SER A 580 3.79 2.05 -23.45
C SER A 580 3.86 3.07 -24.59
N ASP A 581 2.75 3.72 -24.95
CA ASP A 581 2.63 4.51 -26.17
C ASP A 581 2.39 6.00 -25.87
N PRO A 582 3.47 6.83 -25.86
CA PRO A 582 3.36 8.27 -25.62
C PRO A 582 2.39 9.00 -26.56
N GLN A 583 2.13 8.47 -27.76
CA GLN A 583 1.20 9.10 -28.72
C GLN A 583 -0.25 9.08 -28.23
N ARG A 584 -0.59 8.16 -27.31
CA ARG A 584 -1.94 8.01 -26.75
C ARG A 584 -2.16 8.83 -25.47
N TRP A 585 -1.13 9.43 -24.89
CA TRP A 585 -1.21 10.06 -23.57
C TRP A 585 -1.85 11.45 -23.55
N SER A 586 -2.19 12.00 -24.71
CA SER A 586 -3.11 13.15 -24.76
C SER A 586 -4.45 12.87 -24.06
N ALA A 587 -4.87 11.60 -24.00
CA ALA A 587 -6.07 11.15 -23.29
C ALA A 587 -6.06 11.45 -21.78
N PHE A 588 -4.89 11.59 -21.14
CA PHE A 588 -4.80 11.97 -19.73
C PHE A 588 -5.29 13.40 -19.44
N ARG A 589 -5.43 14.25 -20.47
CA ARG A 589 -5.97 15.62 -20.32
C ARG A 589 -7.47 15.65 -20.12
N GLU A 590 -8.18 14.62 -20.56
CA GLU A 590 -9.65 14.57 -20.59
C GLU A 590 -10.21 13.42 -19.74
N MET A 591 -9.61 13.22 -18.57
CA MET A 591 -10.12 12.26 -17.59
C MET A 591 -11.36 12.83 -16.86
N ARG A 592 -12.11 11.94 -16.23
CA ARG A 592 -13.24 12.30 -15.38
C ARG A 592 -12.80 12.93 -14.07
N ALA A 593 -13.65 13.81 -13.55
CA ALA A 593 -13.60 14.32 -12.20
C ALA A 593 -15.02 14.37 -11.61
N VAL A 594 -15.13 14.14 -10.31
CA VAL A 594 -16.42 14.10 -9.61
C VAL A 594 -16.35 14.87 -8.29
N GLU A 595 -17.43 15.57 -7.96
CA GLU A 595 -17.56 16.36 -6.73
C GLU A 595 -18.72 15.82 -5.86
N PHE A 596 -18.48 15.74 -4.56
CA PHE A 596 -19.41 15.30 -3.53
C PHE A 596 -19.51 16.37 -2.45
N PHE A 597 -20.73 16.66 -1.98
CA PHE A 597 -21.00 17.78 -1.09
C PHE A 597 -21.51 17.26 0.24
N MET A 598 -20.76 17.48 1.33
CA MET A 598 -21.19 17.15 2.68
C MET A 598 -21.93 18.35 3.27
N LEU A 599 -23.13 18.13 3.80
CA LEU A 599 -23.90 19.17 4.48
C LEU A 599 -23.23 19.53 5.82
N SER A 600 -23.27 20.83 6.14
CA SER A 600 -22.84 21.37 7.44
C SER A 600 -23.99 21.53 8.43
N SER A 601 -25.25 21.56 7.94
CA SER A 601 -26.46 21.70 8.74
C SER A 601 -27.16 20.36 8.94
N GLY A 602 -27.60 20.08 10.16
CA GLY A 602 -28.25 18.82 10.51
C GLY A 602 -27.26 17.83 11.10
N GLU A 603 -27.41 16.56 10.76
CA GLU A 603 -26.50 15.51 11.20
C GLU A 603 -25.18 15.58 10.43
N LYS A 604 -24.05 15.34 11.11
CA LYS A 604 -22.73 15.37 10.47
C LYS A 604 -22.60 14.25 9.43
N GLN A 605 -22.08 14.61 8.27
CA GLN A 605 -21.91 13.72 7.13
C GLN A 605 -20.44 13.48 6.84
N TYR A 606 -20.08 12.22 6.57
CA TYR A 606 -18.72 11.80 6.31
C TYR A 606 -18.64 11.08 4.96
N PHE A 607 -17.64 11.41 4.15
CA PHE A 607 -17.40 10.74 2.88
C PHE A 607 -16.40 9.59 3.08
N MET A 608 -16.84 8.36 2.81
CA MET A 608 -16.10 7.14 3.13
C MET A 608 -15.64 6.43 1.85
N LEU A 609 -14.36 6.12 1.72
CA LEU A 609 -13.79 5.42 0.57
C LEU A 609 -13.06 4.13 0.96
N GLY A 610 -13.09 3.13 0.09
CA GLY A 610 -12.27 1.93 0.26
C GLY A 610 -10.91 2.11 -0.39
N ASP A 611 -9.87 1.55 0.24
CA ASP A 611 -8.51 1.60 -0.29
C ASP A 611 -8.35 0.78 -1.59
N ASN A 612 -9.23 -0.21 -1.84
CA ASN A 612 -9.30 -0.93 -3.12
C ASN A 612 -10.30 -0.25 -4.06
N SER A 613 -9.88 0.86 -4.67
CA SER A 613 -10.77 1.75 -5.40
C SER A 613 -11.64 1.02 -6.42
N THR A 614 -11.08 0.16 -7.28
CA THR A 614 -11.78 -0.56 -8.36
C THR A 614 -12.80 -1.59 -7.88
N ASN A 615 -12.68 -2.07 -6.63
CA ASN A 615 -13.54 -3.12 -6.08
C ASN A 615 -14.14 -2.72 -4.70
N SER A 616 -14.44 -1.43 -4.55
CA SER A 616 -15.04 -0.89 -3.33
C SER A 616 -16.45 -0.36 -3.60
N ALA A 617 -17.44 -1.02 -3.00
CA ALA A 617 -18.77 -0.46 -2.80
C ALA A 617 -18.72 0.56 -1.66
N ASP A 618 -18.35 1.80 -1.99
CA ASP A 618 -18.24 2.94 -1.07
C ASP A 618 -19.10 4.12 -1.52
N CYS A 619 -18.97 5.28 -0.86
CA CYS A 619 -19.81 6.45 -1.09
C CYS A 619 -19.91 6.88 -2.57
N ARG A 620 -18.91 6.60 -3.41
CA ARG A 620 -18.93 6.90 -4.85
C ARG A 620 -19.89 6.01 -5.64
N CYS A 621 -20.14 4.81 -5.14
CA CYS A 621 -20.83 3.73 -5.83
C CYS A 621 -22.27 3.51 -5.34
N TRP A 622 -22.65 4.13 -4.23
CA TRP A 622 -23.98 3.98 -3.62
C TRP A 622 -25.00 4.90 -4.31
N THR A 623 -25.18 4.76 -5.62
CA THR A 623 -26.08 5.63 -6.39
C THR A 623 -26.95 4.85 -7.37
N TYR A 624 -28.09 5.44 -7.72
CA TYR A 624 -29.14 4.90 -8.58
C TYR A 624 -28.70 4.80 -10.06
N PRO A 625 -29.08 3.77 -10.86
CA PRO A 625 -29.57 2.43 -10.52
C PRO A 625 -28.52 1.39 -10.96
N ASN A 626 -27.41 1.24 -10.23
CA ASN A 626 -26.36 0.28 -10.62
C ASN A 626 -25.94 -0.66 -9.48
N TYR A 627 -26.63 -0.66 -8.34
CA TYR A 627 -26.36 -1.57 -7.23
C TYR A 627 -27.60 -2.44 -6.94
N GLU A 628 -27.72 -3.57 -7.65
CA GLU A 628 -28.68 -4.62 -7.31
C GLU A 628 -27.95 -5.89 -6.87
N PRO A 629 -28.00 -6.23 -5.56
CA PRO A 629 -27.85 -7.61 -5.15
C PRO A 629 -29.21 -8.30 -4.98
N ARG A 630 -30.28 -7.56 -4.61
CA ARG A 630 -31.61 -8.10 -4.27
C ARG A 630 -32.74 -7.07 -4.38
N GLY A 631 -33.20 -6.72 -5.58
CA GLY A 631 -34.61 -6.39 -5.88
C GLY A 631 -35.30 -5.20 -5.19
N ASN A 632 -34.64 -4.38 -4.39
CA ASN A 632 -35.18 -3.14 -3.84
C ASN A 632 -34.26 -1.96 -4.20
N SER A 633 -34.72 -1.09 -5.09
CA SER A 633 -34.06 0.17 -5.46
C SER A 633 -34.09 1.16 -4.28
N TYR A 634 -33.11 1.08 -3.39
CA TYR A 634 -32.88 2.16 -2.41
C TYR A 634 -32.01 3.24 -3.05
N VAL A 635 -32.51 4.48 -3.03
CA VAL A 635 -31.67 5.67 -3.25
C VAL A 635 -30.74 5.75 -2.05
N LEU A 636 -29.43 5.71 -2.28
CA LEU A 636 -28.45 5.84 -1.21
C LEU A 636 -27.79 7.21 -1.30
N GLU A 637 -27.50 7.75 -0.12
CA GLU A 637 -26.76 8.99 0.04
C GLU A 637 -25.27 8.71 -0.25
N ASP A 638 -24.57 9.68 -0.83
CA ASP A 638 -23.14 9.61 -1.13
C ASP A 638 -22.28 9.92 0.11
N TYR A 639 -22.82 9.70 1.30
CA TYR A 639 -22.18 9.95 2.58
C TYR A 639 -22.64 8.95 3.64
N VAL A 640 -21.98 8.99 4.79
CA VAL A 640 -22.36 8.26 6.01
C VAL A 640 -22.69 9.28 7.09
N SER A 641 -23.90 9.20 7.63
CA SER A 641 -24.32 10.02 8.77
C SER A 641 -23.66 9.59 10.08
N GLU A 642 -23.44 10.54 10.99
CA GLU A 642 -22.79 10.32 12.29
C GLU A 642 -23.46 9.20 13.13
N SER A 643 -24.79 9.07 13.07
CA SER A 643 -25.56 8.03 13.78
C SER A 643 -25.33 6.61 13.27
N LEU A 644 -24.79 6.47 12.05
CA LEU A 644 -24.43 5.16 11.49
C LEU A 644 -23.03 4.71 11.91
N LEU A 645 -22.23 5.58 12.54
CA LEU A 645 -20.88 5.24 12.97
C LEU A 645 -20.93 4.22 14.12
N VAL A 646 -20.21 3.11 13.92
CA VAL A 646 -20.10 2.04 14.92
C VAL A 646 -18.82 2.19 15.73
N GLY A 647 -17.70 2.55 15.10
CA GLY A 647 -16.43 2.67 15.80
C GLY A 647 -15.20 2.80 14.93
N GLU A 648 -14.04 2.95 15.56
CA GLU A 648 -12.73 3.03 14.90
C GLU A 648 -12.05 1.66 14.91
N ALA A 649 -11.52 1.24 13.76
CA ALA A 649 -10.76 -0.01 13.65
C ALA A 649 -9.31 0.23 14.07
N TYR A 650 -8.86 -0.43 15.15
CA TYR A 650 -7.54 -0.17 15.75
C TYR A 650 -6.49 -1.22 15.42
N TYR A 651 -6.84 -2.50 15.38
CA TYR A 651 -5.87 -3.58 15.26
C TYR A 651 -6.39 -4.70 14.38
N VAL A 652 -5.49 -5.29 13.58
CA VAL A 652 -5.64 -6.66 13.10
C VAL A 652 -5.09 -7.56 14.20
N TYR A 653 -5.97 -8.19 14.96
CA TYR A 653 -5.61 -8.82 16.24
C TYR A 653 -5.45 -10.33 16.16
N TRP A 654 -5.90 -10.94 15.06
CA TRP A 654 -5.86 -12.38 14.86
C TRP A 654 -5.83 -12.75 13.38
N PRO A 655 -4.78 -12.34 12.64
CA PRO A 655 -4.61 -12.77 11.27
C PRO A 655 -4.34 -14.29 11.26
N HIS A 656 -5.10 -15.00 10.45
CA HIS A 656 -5.19 -16.46 10.25
C HIS A 656 -3.93 -17.30 10.57
N THR A 657 -4.00 -18.50 11.16
CA THR A 657 -4.47 -19.80 10.61
C THR A 657 -5.15 -20.69 11.68
N TRP A 658 -5.95 -21.69 11.26
CA TRP A 658 -6.52 -22.73 12.15
C TRP A 658 -5.91 -24.14 11.94
N LYS A 659 -4.66 -24.25 11.47
CA LYS A 659 -3.85 -25.49 11.64
C LYS A 659 -2.33 -25.23 11.70
N PRO A 660 -1.63 -25.76 12.73
CA PRO A 660 -2.19 -26.11 14.03
C PRO A 660 -2.37 -24.82 14.85
N PHE A 661 -3.61 -24.41 15.11
CA PHE A 661 -4.12 -23.53 16.20
C PHE A 661 -3.30 -22.34 16.74
N VAL A 662 -2.27 -21.87 16.04
CA VAL A 662 -1.40 -20.78 16.49
C VAL A 662 -1.76 -19.52 15.70
N PRO A 663 -2.12 -18.42 16.39
CA PRO A 663 -2.30 -17.13 15.73
C PRO A 663 -1.04 -16.75 14.96
N ASN A 664 -1.18 -16.16 13.77
CA ASN A 664 -0.03 -15.61 13.07
C ASN A 664 0.34 -14.26 13.68
N PHE A 665 1.02 -14.28 14.83
CA PHE A 665 1.42 -13.08 15.54
C PHE A 665 2.29 -12.13 14.69
N ALA A 666 2.99 -12.63 13.68
CA ALA A 666 3.78 -11.80 12.77
C ALA A 666 2.92 -10.86 11.91
N LYS A 667 1.64 -11.19 11.69
CA LYS A 667 0.70 -10.32 10.96
C LYS A 667 -0.09 -9.38 11.89
N PHE A 668 0.07 -9.49 13.22
CA PHE A 668 -0.59 -8.61 14.18
C PHE A 668 -0.07 -7.19 13.96
N ARG A 669 -0.98 -6.26 13.71
CA ARG A 669 -0.59 -4.87 13.41
C ARG A 669 -1.65 -3.88 13.83
N LYS A 670 -1.20 -2.69 14.20
CA LYS A 670 -2.08 -1.53 14.34
C LYS A 670 -2.57 -1.12 12.94
N ILE A 671 -3.87 -0.88 12.82
CA ILE A 671 -4.46 -0.27 11.63
C ILE A 671 -4.12 1.22 11.71
N LYS A 672 -3.46 1.72 10.68
CA LYS A 672 -3.04 3.11 10.59
C LYS A 672 -3.95 3.89 9.68
#